data_AF-A0AAD2CR43-F1
#
_entry.id   AF-A0AAD2CR43-F1
#
_cell.length_a   1.000
_cell.length_b   1.000
_cell.length_c   1.000
_cell.angle_alpha   90.00
_cell.angle_beta   90.00
_cell.angle_gamma   90.00
#
_symmetry.space_group_name_H-M   'P 1'
#
loop_
_entity.id
_entity.type
_entity.pdbx_description
1 polymer ?
#
loop_
_entity_poly.entity_id
_entity_poly.type
_entity_poly.pdbx_seq_one_letter_code
_entity_poly.pdbx_strand_id
1 'polypeptide(L)'
;MYIVVNVNGKMANNIFQPRQTNIGNIQKFPPGSAVMDQEEKRYVVVCVYIDICGVVSHRGFRRCIRWGDASWSTKKVVLGWLLDSVDKTISLPPHRIERLQTILAGIGPTKKRTSAKNWHRLLGELRSMVIGIPGARGLFSPLQEAFRTKTPDHRLHLNAMVHQFLDDFRQLSTTLGNRPTRIAELVPQDPSVIGTTDASGTGMGGIAFLNTPSGLRPILWRHRYPKHVQSQLITFDNPRGSLSIGDLELSATVCHHDVITTAADAREHTIHSFHDNTAAQFWQRKGSTTTTGPPATLLRLQSHHQRMFRYVPFHDYLPGLLNKMNELLGAAPRSSADSFRRDLDINQQTVRKGVVRGTQDTADAHWELWTKFCEELGLDPLLRVPDPVQFLQVFATRYRRRPGKYPGECVRSGTVSNAIRSVGQTMASMGARDARKDSTGSIDFRLTRMFKAYTREDPPPHRVKPIPVGIIKYIANQSRNQPCKVQAISDMIIVAFFFLLRPGEYTGTTNDDTPFRFLDVQLKVGVRHLDLLTTTPAELWAATSVALTFTTQKNGVRGEVICHGRSGHDVLCPVRSMIRRILHLRQHTANMHTIIATYFQNGRHYSVKSADITTTLRQATAACGADLGFLPSDVSARSLRAGGAMALFCSNVDRDTIQLIGRWKSDAMLRYLHVQAQPVMQGFASMMLQGGEYAIHPGQNLVPMY
;
A
#
# COMPACT_ATOMS: atom_id res chain seq x y z
N MET A 1 1.76 24.90 22.64
CA MET A 1 1.00 23.71 23.08
C MET A 1 -0.41 24.18 23.40
N TYR A 2 -1.36 23.97 22.48
CA TYR A 2 -2.77 24.22 22.74
C TYR A 2 -3.34 22.99 23.44
N ILE A 3 -3.92 23.14 24.63
CA ILE A 3 -4.59 22.04 25.33
C ILE A 3 -6.05 22.06 24.90
N VAL A 4 -6.44 21.19 23.97
CA VAL A 4 -7.84 20.93 23.64
C VAL A 4 -8.30 19.74 24.47
N VAL A 5 -9.14 19.99 25.48
CA VAL A 5 -9.77 18.93 26.27
C VAL A 5 -11.13 18.62 25.64
N ASN A 6 -11.22 17.51 24.91
CA ASN A 6 -12.50 17.02 24.38
C ASN A 6 -13.21 16.18 25.45
N VAL A 7 -14.20 16.78 26.11
CA VAL A 7 -15.05 16.11 27.12
C VAL A 7 -16.42 15.81 26.51
N ASN A 8 -16.49 14.87 25.56
CA ASN A 8 -17.77 14.27 25.21
C ASN A 8 -17.61 12.80 24.83
N GLY A 9 -17.81 11.94 25.84
CA GLY A 9 -18.04 10.52 25.66
C GLY A 9 -19.43 10.26 25.06
N LYS A 10 -19.60 10.50 23.76
CA LYS A 10 -20.65 9.88 22.96
C LYS A 10 -20.06 9.36 21.65
N MET A 11 -20.09 8.03 21.52
CA MET A 11 -19.95 7.35 20.23
C MET A 11 -20.99 7.90 19.27
N ALA A 12 -20.56 8.29 18.08
CA ALA A 12 -21.39 8.32 16.89
C ALA A 12 -20.66 7.54 15.80
N ASN A 13 -20.90 6.22 15.77
CA ASN A 13 -20.88 5.49 14.52
C ASN A 13 -22.10 5.96 13.73
N ASN A 14 -21.90 6.72 12.66
CA ASN A 14 -22.71 6.66 11.43
C ASN A 14 -22.15 7.62 10.36
N ILE A 15 -21.75 6.99 9.25
CA ILE A 15 -21.97 7.40 7.85
C ILE A 15 -22.33 8.88 7.64
N PHE A 16 -21.38 9.66 7.11
CA PHE A 16 -21.70 10.87 6.36
C PHE A 16 -20.94 10.86 5.02
N GLN A 17 -21.68 10.62 3.94
CA GLN A 17 -21.33 11.06 2.60
C GLN A 17 -21.32 12.60 2.56
N PRO A 18 -20.43 13.25 1.81
CA PRO A 18 -20.46 14.69 1.65
C PRO A 18 -21.60 15.08 0.69
N ARG A 19 -22.65 15.72 1.21
CA ARG A 19 -23.56 16.52 0.38
C ARG A 19 -22.85 17.84 0.02
N GLN A 20 -22.68 18.07 -1.27
CA GLN A 20 -22.35 19.38 -1.83
C GLN A 20 -23.34 20.43 -1.32
N THR A 21 -22.82 21.54 -0.78
CA THR A 21 -23.55 22.81 -0.73
C THR A 21 -22.57 23.96 -0.98
N ASN A 22 -23.01 24.87 -1.85
CA ASN A 22 -22.26 25.97 -2.46
C ASN A 22 -21.64 26.93 -1.43
N ILE A 23 -20.33 27.20 -1.57
CA ILE A 23 -19.67 28.33 -0.91
C ILE A 23 -19.65 29.49 -1.93
N GLY A 24 -20.67 30.34 -1.85
CA GLY A 24 -20.64 31.69 -2.40
C GLY A 24 -20.40 32.69 -1.26
N ASN A 25 -19.57 33.70 -1.53
CA ASN A 25 -19.27 34.90 -0.72
C ASN A 25 -18.22 34.77 0.40
N ILE A 26 -16.95 34.96 0.02
CA ILE A 26 -15.89 35.42 0.93
C ILE A 26 -15.82 36.95 0.84
N GLN A 27 -16.19 37.64 1.92
CA GLN A 27 -15.90 39.06 2.09
C GLN A 27 -14.49 39.20 2.69
N LYS A 28 -13.60 39.89 1.98
CA LYS A 28 -12.23 40.21 2.42
C LYS A 28 -12.25 41.18 3.60
N PHE A 29 -11.44 40.93 4.62
CA PHE A 29 -11.04 41.92 5.63
C PHE A 29 -9.58 42.37 5.39
N PRO A 30 -9.23 43.64 5.66
CA PRO A 30 -7.96 44.25 5.26
C PRO A 30 -6.77 43.89 6.17
N PRO A 31 -5.52 43.96 5.68
CA PRO A 31 -4.32 43.62 6.43
C PRO A 31 -3.79 44.84 7.20
N GLY A 32 -3.45 44.68 8.48
CA GLY A 32 -2.71 45.71 9.20
C GLY A 32 -2.83 45.67 10.72
N SER A 33 -2.02 44.83 11.37
CA SER A 33 -1.33 45.12 12.64
C SER A 33 -0.60 43.86 13.12
N ALA A 34 0.47 43.50 12.40
CA ALA A 34 1.53 42.66 12.93
C ALA A 34 2.59 43.61 13.52
N VAL A 35 2.84 43.51 14.82
CA VAL A 35 4.11 43.96 15.41
C VAL A 35 4.91 42.68 15.62
N MET A 36 5.91 42.48 14.76
CA MET A 36 7.01 41.57 15.03
C MET A 36 7.93 42.24 16.03
N ASP A 37 8.25 41.53 17.11
CA ASP A 37 9.45 41.79 17.88
C ASP A 37 10.33 40.54 17.82
N GLN A 38 11.58 40.74 17.45
CA GLN A 38 12.60 39.72 17.27
C GLN A 38 13.29 39.51 18.63
N GLU A 39 12.86 38.53 19.41
CA GLU A 39 13.74 37.92 20.41
C GLU A 39 13.21 36.56 20.91
N GLU A 40 14.15 35.66 21.12
CA GLU A 40 14.02 34.22 21.31
C GLU A 40 13.44 33.84 22.68
N LYS A 41 12.10 33.76 22.86
CA LYS A 41 11.49 33.12 24.06
C LYS A 41 10.20 32.35 23.76
N ARG A 42 10.19 31.07 24.13
CA ARG A 42 9.02 30.16 24.11
C ARG A 42 7.98 30.63 25.14
N TYR A 43 6.79 31.05 24.70
CA TYR A 43 5.66 31.32 25.59
C TYR A 43 4.43 30.46 25.25
N VAL A 44 3.78 29.93 26.29
CA VAL A 44 2.57 29.10 26.21
C VAL A 44 1.34 29.99 26.27
N VAL A 45 0.66 30.17 25.14
CA VAL A 45 -0.69 30.74 25.10
C VAL A 45 -1.68 29.63 25.46
N VAL A 46 -2.26 29.68 26.67
CA VAL A 46 -3.40 28.82 27.04
C VAL A 46 -4.69 29.51 26.57
N CYS A 47 -4.99 29.41 25.28
CA CYS A 47 -6.33 29.65 24.76
C CYS A 47 -7.15 28.38 24.95
N VAL A 48 -8.03 28.36 25.96
CA VAL A 48 -9.04 27.31 26.12
C VAL A 48 -10.18 27.60 25.13
N TYR A 49 -10.11 27.03 23.94
CA TYR A 49 -11.25 26.94 23.02
C TYR A 49 -12.08 25.72 23.41
N ILE A 50 -13.26 25.96 24.00
CA ILE A 50 -14.29 24.93 24.22
C ILE A 50 -15.32 25.14 23.12
N ASP A 51 -15.29 24.29 22.10
CA ASP A 51 -16.31 24.26 21.05
C ASP A 51 -17.52 23.46 21.56
N ILE A 52 -18.42 24.15 22.26
CA ILE A 52 -19.77 23.64 22.56
C ILE A 52 -20.74 24.59 21.86
N CYS A 53 -21.17 24.18 20.67
CA CYS A 53 -22.17 24.82 19.82
C CYS A 53 -21.77 26.19 19.25
N GLY A 54 -22.09 26.38 17.97
CA GLY A 54 -21.73 27.57 17.19
C GLY A 54 -22.13 28.91 17.83
N VAL A 55 -21.33 29.93 17.51
CA VAL A 55 -21.53 31.36 17.74
C VAL A 55 -21.44 31.82 19.20
N VAL A 56 -20.24 32.23 19.63
CA VAL A 56 -20.08 33.08 20.82
C VAL A 56 -20.20 34.55 20.41
N SER A 57 -21.22 35.26 20.93
CA SER A 57 -21.41 36.68 20.66
C SER A 57 -20.37 37.58 21.36
N HIS A 58 -20.02 38.68 20.71
CA HIS A 58 -19.10 39.74 21.17
C HIS A 58 -19.35 40.29 22.59
N ARG A 59 -20.53 40.06 23.19
CA ARG A 59 -20.89 40.54 24.54
C ARG A 59 -20.29 39.71 25.68
N GLY A 60 -20.02 38.43 25.47
CA GLY A 60 -19.46 37.55 26.51
C GLY A 60 -18.02 37.93 26.88
N PHE A 61 -17.21 38.26 25.87
CA PHE A 61 -15.79 38.58 26.03
C PHE A 61 -15.53 39.87 26.84
N ARG A 62 -16.39 40.89 26.67
CA ARG A 62 -16.29 42.16 27.43
C ARG A 62 -16.63 41.99 28.92
N ARG A 63 -17.43 40.98 29.29
CA ARG A 63 -17.83 40.71 30.67
C ARG A 63 -16.70 40.06 31.47
N CYS A 64 -15.95 39.14 30.85
CA CYS A 64 -14.78 38.47 31.44
C CYS A 64 -13.63 39.45 31.77
N ILE A 65 -13.40 40.46 30.92
CA ILE A 65 -12.35 41.48 31.17
C ILE A 65 -12.71 42.36 32.39
N ARG A 66 -14.00 42.68 32.58
CA ARG A 66 -14.48 43.55 33.67
C ARG A 66 -14.40 42.89 35.06
N TRP A 67 -14.34 41.56 35.14
CA TRP A 67 -14.31 40.78 36.39
C TRP A 67 -12.90 40.31 36.77
N GLY A 68 -11.86 40.72 36.04
CA GLY A 68 -10.47 40.30 36.31
C GLY A 68 -10.11 38.90 35.80
N ASP A 69 -11.05 38.18 35.17
CA ASP A 69 -10.84 36.83 34.60
C ASP A 69 -9.90 36.82 33.38
N ALA A 70 -9.55 37.99 32.83
CA ALA A 70 -8.58 38.18 31.75
C ALA A 70 -7.23 38.73 32.25
N SER A 71 -6.86 38.47 33.50
CA SER A 71 -5.52 38.73 34.03
C SER A 71 -4.56 37.59 33.64
N TRP A 72 -3.33 37.96 33.26
CA TRP A 72 -2.25 36.99 33.04
C TRP A 72 -1.88 36.38 34.40
N SER A 73 -2.21 35.10 34.59
CA SER A 73 -1.85 34.35 35.81
C SER A 73 -1.26 33.00 35.43
N THR A 74 -0.18 32.62 36.11
CA THR A 74 0.46 31.30 35.98
C THR A 74 -0.28 30.20 36.72
N LYS A 75 -1.19 30.57 37.64
CA LYS A 75 -2.07 29.65 38.37
C LYS A 75 -3.53 30.03 38.13
N LYS A 76 -4.34 29.11 37.60
CA LYS A 76 -5.75 29.39 37.31
C LYS A 76 -6.64 28.17 37.53
N VAL A 77 -7.85 28.40 38.04
CA VAL A 77 -8.87 27.37 38.13
C VAL A 77 -9.56 27.22 36.77
N VAL A 78 -9.43 26.06 36.13
CA VAL A 78 -10.03 25.74 34.82
C VAL A 78 -10.85 24.46 34.96
N LEU A 79 -12.14 24.53 34.59
CA LEU A 79 -13.09 23.41 34.71
C LEU A 79 -13.08 22.72 36.09
N GLY A 80 -12.74 23.47 37.13
CA GLY A 80 -12.69 22.99 38.50
C GLY A 80 -11.37 22.43 39.02
N TRP A 81 -10.31 22.54 38.22
CA TRP A 81 -8.96 22.14 38.59
C TRP A 81 -8.02 23.33 38.68
N LEU A 82 -7.12 23.34 39.65
CA LEU A 82 -6.05 24.33 39.73
C LEU A 82 -4.94 23.91 38.77
N LEU A 83 -4.72 24.70 37.72
CA LEU A 83 -3.66 24.48 36.75
C LEU A 83 -2.49 25.43 37.05
N ASP A 84 -1.29 24.88 37.12
CA ASP A 84 -0.03 25.62 37.22
C ASP A 84 0.74 25.47 35.91
N SER A 85 0.88 26.57 35.16
CA SER A 85 1.56 26.57 33.86
C SER A 85 3.09 26.54 33.98
N VAL A 86 3.64 26.97 35.11
CA VAL A 86 5.09 26.99 35.36
C VAL A 86 5.54 25.58 35.72
N ASP A 87 4.89 24.99 36.72
CA ASP A 87 5.19 23.63 37.17
C ASP A 87 4.58 22.57 36.26
N LYS A 88 3.76 22.95 35.28
CA LYS A 88 3.04 22.05 34.35
C LYS A 88 2.25 20.98 35.10
N THR A 89 1.57 21.38 36.17
CA THR A 89 0.79 20.49 37.03
C THR A 89 -0.68 20.88 37.05
N ILE A 90 -1.50 19.90 37.44
CA ILE A 90 -2.91 20.07 37.75
C ILE A 90 -3.18 19.46 39.13
N SER A 91 -3.92 20.18 39.96
CA SER A 91 -4.29 19.75 41.31
C SER A 91 -5.73 20.13 41.61
N LEU A 92 -6.28 19.51 42.65
CA LEU A 92 -7.62 19.85 43.13
C LEU A 92 -7.54 21.10 44.00
N PRO A 93 -8.44 22.08 43.80
CA PRO A 93 -8.56 23.20 44.74
C PRO A 93 -8.87 22.69 46.17
N PRO A 94 -8.33 23.32 47.24
CA PRO A 94 -8.47 22.86 48.62
C PRO A 94 -9.93 22.55 49.04
N HIS A 95 -10.87 23.45 48.73
CA HIS A 95 -12.29 23.26 49.04
C HIS A 95 -12.93 22.00 48.40
N ARG A 96 -12.40 21.52 47.26
CA ARG A 96 -12.87 20.27 46.63
C ARG A 96 -12.29 19.05 47.30
N ILE A 97 -11.04 19.14 47.77
CA ILE A 97 -10.40 18.07 48.55
C ILE A 97 -11.20 17.86 49.84
N GLU A 98 -11.53 18.95 50.56
CA GLU A 98 -12.35 18.91 51.77
C GLU A 98 -13.75 18.33 51.52
N ARG A 99 -14.40 18.74 50.42
CA ARG A 99 -15.69 18.18 50.01
C ARG A 99 -15.61 16.69 49.71
N LEU A 100 -14.58 16.22 49.01
CA LEU A 100 -14.37 14.80 48.76
C LEU A 100 -14.18 14.03 50.06
N GLN A 101 -13.29 14.51 50.93
CA GLN A 101 -13.01 13.90 52.24
C GLN A 101 -14.29 13.80 53.08
N THR A 102 -15.11 14.85 53.09
CA THR A 102 -16.41 14.88 53.77
C THR A 102 -17.36 13.80 53.23
N ILE A 103 -17.45 13.67 51.90
CA ILE A 103 -18.33 12.69 51.26
C ILE A 103 -17.87 11.25 51.51
N LEU A 104 -16.55 11.00 51.44
CA LEU A 104 -15.96 9.69 51.73
C LEU A 104 -16.06 9.32 53.22
N ALA A 105 -15.92 10.29 54.13
CA ALA A 105 -16.11 10.10 55.57
C ALA A 105 -17.57 9.79 55.93
N GLY A 106 -18.54 10.34 55.19
CA GLY A 106 -19.97 10.03 55.34
C GLY A 106 -20.36 8.58 55.02
N ILE A 107 -19.44 7.79 54.47
CA ILE A 107 -19.57 6.35 54.23
C ILE A 107 -18.48 5.65 55.06
N GLY A 108 -18.79 5.39 56.34
CA GLY A 108 -17.85 4.69 57.22
C GLY A 108 -17.51 3.27 56.74
N PRO A 109 -16.35 2.71 57.13
CA PRO A 109 -15.89 1.37 56.71
C PRO A 109 -16.86 0.23 57.07
N THR A 110 -17.65 0.39 58.13
CA THR A 110 -18.63 -0.60 58.61
C THR A 110 -20.02 -0.44 57.97
N LYS A 111 -20.23 0.61 57.15
CA LYS A 111 -21.53 0.93 56.58
C LYS A 111 -21.90 -0.08 55.50
N LYS A 112 -22.91 -0.91 55.74
CA LYS A 112 -23.33 -1.99 54.82
C LYS A 112 -24.38 -1.56 53.78
N ARG A 113 -25.01 -0.39 53.94
CA ARG A 113 -26.08 0.11 53.06
C ARG A 113 -26.08 1.63 52.92
N THR A 114 -26.44 2.13 51.74
CA THR A 114 -26.60 3.57 51.48
C THR A 114 -27.77 3.85 50.53
N SER A 115 -28.26 5.08 50.48
CA SER A 115 -29.32 5.47 49.55
C SER A 115 -28.75 5.66 48.13
N ALA A 116 -29.53 5.36 47.10
CA ALA A 116 -29.12 5.58 45.72
C ALA A 116 -28.80 7.07 45.43
N LYS A 117 -29.50 8.00 46.08
CA LYS A 117 -29.24 9.45 45.96
C LYS A 117 -27.84 9.82 46.47
N ASN A 118 -27.45 9.33 47.64
CA ASN A 118 -26.13 9.59 48.20
C ASN A 118 -25.03 8.90 47.39
N TRP A 119 -25.31 7.71 46.83
CA TRP A 119 -24.38 6.99 45.96
C TRP A 119 -24.16 7.69 44.62
N HIS A 120 -25.22 8.20 43.98
CA HIS A 120 -25.09 9.03 42.78
C HIS A 120 -24.26 10.29 43.03
N ARG A 121 -24.47 10.96 44.17
CA ARG A 121 -23.67 12.12 44.57
C ARG A 121 -22.19 11.74 44.69
N LEU A 122 -21.86 10.67 45.41
CA LEU A 122 -20.49 10.17 45.53
C LEU A 122 -19.87 9.87 44.14
N LEU A 123 -20.55 9.10 43.30
CA LEU A 123 -20.03 8.73 41.99
C LEU A 123 -19.87 9.91 41.04
N GLY A 124 -20.75 10.91 41.13
CA GLY A 124 -20.63 12.16 40.38
C GLY A 124 -19.35 12.90 40.74
N GLU A 125 -19.06 13.05 42.04
CA GLU A 125 -17.83 13.66 42.51
C GLU A 125 -16.60 12.86 42.07
N LEU A 126 -16.57 11.55 42.33
CA LEU A 126 -15.43 10.70 41.95
C LEU A 126 -15.17 10.75 40.45
N ARG A 127 -16.20 10.68 39.60
CA ARG A 127 -16.05 10.77 38.13
C ARG A 127 -15.50 12.11 37.67
N SER A 128 -15.89 13.22 38.31
CA SER A 128 -15.34 14.53 37.99
C SER A 128 -13.83 14.63 38.27
N MET A 129 -13.34 13.82 39.21
CA MET A 129 -11.96 13.83 39.68
C MET A 129 -11.06 12.90 38.85
N VAL A 130 -11.58 11.81 38.30
CA VAL A 130 -10.83 10.85 37.46
C VAL A 130 -10.11 11.52 36.30
N ILE A 131 -10.67 12.61 35.76
CA ILE A 131 -10.10 13.36 34.63
C ILE A 131 -8.69 13.89 34.95
N GLY A 132 -8.40 14.24 36.20
CA GLY A 132 -7.11 14.80 36.62
C GLY A 132 -6.27 13.87 37.51
N ILE A 133 -6.70 12.61 37.67
CA ILE A 133 -6.01 11.61 38.51
C ILE A 133 -5.69 10.37 37.66
N PRO A 134 -4.46 10.28 37.11
CA PRO A 134 -4.00 9.08 36.41
C PRO A 134 -4.14 7.86 37.33
N GLY A 135 -4.66 6.76 36.82
CA GLY A 135 -4.87 5.54 37.63
C GLY A 135 -6.11 5.57 38.54
N ALA A 136 -7.04 6.52 38.44
CA ALA A 136 -8.32 6.44 39.16
C ALA A 136 -9.44 5.74 38.36
N ARG A 137 -9.25 5.59 37.04
CA ARG A 137 -10.31 5.17 36.12
C ARG A 137 -10.77 3.73 36.32
N GLY A 138 -9.87 2.81 36.69
CA GLY A 138 -10.18 1.38 36.91
C GLY A 138 -10.93 1.08 38.21
N LEU A 139 -11.15 2.08 39.06
CA LEU A 139 -11.71 1.92 40.40
C LEU A 139 -13.26 1.98 40.45
N PHE A 140 -13.94 1.90 39.30
CA PHE A 140 -15.40 2.06 39.26
C PHE A 140 -16.18 0.75 39.20
N SER A 141 -15.56 -0.38 38.87
CA SER A 141 -16.27 -1.66 38.61
C SER A 141 -17.25 -2.06 39.73
N PRO A 142 -16.82 -2.31 40.99
CA PRO A 142 -17.75 -2.68 42.05
C PRO A 142 -18.68 -1.52 42.46
N LEU A 143 -18.26 -0.27 42.24
CA LEU A 143 -19.09 0.89 42.55
C LEU A 143 -20.27 1.05 41.59
N GLN A 144 -20.10 0.67 40.31
CA GLN A 144 -21.19 0.57 39.34
C GLN A 144 -22.06 -0.65 39.62
N GLU A 145 -21.45 -1.79 39.94
CA GLU A 145 -22.21 -3.03 40.18
C GLU A 145 -23.14 -2.93 41.39
N ALA A 146 -22.81 -2.09 42.38
CA ALA A 146 -23.68 -1.79 43.52
C ALA A 146 -25.09 -1.29 43.11
N PHE A 147 -25.29 -0.77 41.90
CA PHE A 147 -26.63 -0.39 41.40
C PHE A 147 -27.50 -1.56 40.97
N ARG A 148 -26.93 -2.75 40.72
CA ARG A 148 -27.70 -3.95 40.38
C ARG A 148 -28.26 -4.65 41.61
N THR A 149 -27.66 -4.45 42.78
CA THR A 149 -28.10 -5.02 44.06
C THR A 149 -29.04 -4.06 44.81
N LYS A 150 -30.07 -3.56 44.12
CA LYS A 150 -31.12 -2.74 44.78
C LYS A 150 -31.95 -3.64 45.69
N THR A 151 -31.96 -3.31 46.97
CA THR A 151 -32.89 -3.92 47.93
C THR A 151 -34.31 -3.35 47.73
N PRO A 152 -35.37 -4.05 48.18
CA PRO A 152 -36.76 -3.59 48.02
C PRO A 152 -37.04 -2.18 48.58
N ASP A 153 -36.23 -1.72 49.53
CA ASP A 153 -36.26 -0.38 50.14
C ASP A 153 -35.46 0.68 49.35
N HIS A 154 -35.09 0.41 48.10
CA HIS A 154 -34.30 1.28 47.21
C HIS A 154 -32.92 1.69 47.75
N ARG A 155 -32.35 0.90 48.68
CA ARG A 155 -30.98 1.07 49.18
C ARG A 155 -30.01 0.18 48.39
N LEU A 156 -28.74 0.57 48.38
CA LEU A 156 -27.66 -0.17 47.73
C LEU A 156 -26.84 -0.91 48.79
N HIS A 157 -26.48 -2.16 48.51
CA HIS A 157 -25.64 -2.96 49.39
C HIS A 157 -24.15 -2.68 49.14
N LEU A 158 -23.41 -2.40 50.21
CA LEU A 158 -21.97 -2.15 50.17
C LEU A 158 -21.24 -3.37 50.72
N ASN A 159 -20.72 -4.20 49.82
CA ASN A 159 -19.94 -5.39 50.17
C ASN A 159 -18.46 -5.06 50.43
N ALA A 160 -17.68 -6.05 50.85
CA ALA A 160 -16.26 -5.86 51.16
C ALA A 160 -15.45 -5.30 49.97
N MET A 161 -15.74 -5.76 48.74
CA MET A 161 -15.04 -5.29 47.54
C MET A 161 -15.34 -3.80 47.25
N VAL A 162 -16.58 -3.36 47.47
CA VAL A 162 -16.94 -1.93 47.37
C VAL A 162 -16.13 -1.10 48.36
N HIS A 163 -15.99 -1.56 49.61
CA HIS A 163 -15.19 -0.85 50.61
C HIS A 163 -13.70 -0.81 50.26
N GLN A 164 -13.12 -1.89 49.73
CA GLN A 164 -11.73 -1.91 49.28
C GLN A 164 -11.46 -0.85 48.19
N PHE A 165 -12.36 -0.70 47.22
CA PHE A 165 -12.22 0.30 46.17
C PHE A 165 -12.47 1.73 46.68
N LEU A 166 -13.35 1.91 47.68
CA LEU A 166 -13.49 3.19 48.38
C LEU A 166 -12.23 3.54 49.18
N ASP A 167 -11.56 2.55 49.78
CA ASP A 167 -10.28 2.75 50.45
C ASP A 167 -9.18 3.21 49.49
N ASP A 168 -9.14 2.66 48.26
CA ASP A 168 -8.23 3.16 47.22
C ASP A 168 -8.50 4.65 46.89
N PHE A 169 -9.77 5.06 46.81
CA PHE A 169 -10.12 6.47 46.63
C PHE A 169 -9.75 7.33 47.83
N ARG A 170 -9.88 6.81 49.07
CA ARG A 170 -9.40 7.51 50.28
C ARG A 170 -7.89 7.70 50.21
N GLN A 171 -7.13 6.66 49.87
CA GLN A 171 -5.68 6.75 49.69
C GLN A 171 -5.31 7.74 48.59
N LEU A 172 -5.96 7.67 47.42
CA LEU A 172 -5.74 8.63 46.34
C LEU A 172 -6.02 10.06 46.79
N SER A 173 -7.12 10.30 47.53
CA SER A 173 -7.48 11.62 48.07
C SER A 173 -6.38 12.21 48.96
N THR A 174 -5.78 11.39 49.83
CA THR A 174 -4.66 11.81 50.69
C THR A 174 -3.41 12.11 49.86
N THR A 175 -3.11 11.31 48.83
CA THR A 175 -1.92 11.55 47.98
C THR A 175 -2.06 12.79 47.07
N LEU A 176 -3.28 13.21 46.72
CA LEU A 176 -3.51 14.34 45.81
C LEU A 176 -3.21 15.70 46.42
N GLY A 177 -3.26 15.81 47.76
CA GLY A 177 -2.82 17.02 48.46
C GLY A 177 -1.29 17.21 48.43
N ASN A 178 -0.53 16.11 48.33
CA ASN A 178 0.93 16.12 48.45
C ASN A 178 1.65 15.95 47.10
N ARG A 179 0.96 15.45 46.07
CA ARG A 179 1.53 15.23 44.74
C ARG A 179 0.59 15.77 43.64
N PRO A 180 0.86 16.99 43.14
CA PRO A 180 0.22 17.50 41.93
C PRO A 180 0.45 16.55 40.74
N THR A 181 -0.55 16.37 39.89
CA THR A 181 -0.46 15.54 38.68
C THR A 181 0.26 16.34 37.59
N ARG A 182 1.27 15.77 36.94
CA ARG A 182 1.90 16.43 35.77
C ARG A 182 0.99 16.32 34.56
N ILE A 183 0.86 17.40 33.79
CA ILE A 183 -0.04 17.45 32.62
C ILE A 183 0.30 16.34 31.60
N ALA A 184 1.59 15.97 31.49
CA ALA A 184 2.05 14.89 30.61
C ALA A 184 1.56 13.49 31.03
N GLU A 185 1.09 13.30 32.28
CA GLU A 185 0.46 12.05 32.73
C GLU A 185 -1.01 11.92 32.31
N LEU A 186 -1.61 12.97 31.73
CA LEU A 186 -3.04 13.03 31.39
C LEU A 186 -3.31 13.06 29.90
N VAL A 187 -2.40 13.64 29.12
CA VAL A 187 -2.60 13.87 27.69
C VAL A 187 -1.70 12.91 26.93
N PRO A 188 -2.27 11.93 26.19
CA PRO A 188 -1.48 11.10 25.29
C PRO A 188 -0.71 11.97 24.30
N GLN A 189 0.58 11.69 24.18
CA GLN A 189 1.47 12.26 23.16
C GLN A 189 1.76 11.18 22.10
N ASP A 190 2.61 11.51 21.13
CA ASP A 190 3.09 10.50 20.19
C ASP A 190 3.69 9.31 20.98
N PRO A 191 3.24 8.07 20.70
CA PRO A 191 3.64 6.92 21.51
C PRO A 191 5.16 6.74 21.48
N SER A 192 5.76 6.78 22.66
CA SER A 192 7.19 6.47 22.83
C SER A 192 7.42 4.96 22.91
N VAL A 193 6.34 4.21 23.19
CA VAL A 193 6.30 2.75 23.15
C VAL A 193 5.08 2.30 22.38
N ILE A 194 5.29 1.43 21.40
CA ILE A 194 4.21 0.78 20.65
C ILE A 194 4.37 -0.72 20.82
N GLY A 195 3.31 -1.42 21.20
CA GLY A 195 3.39 -2.87 21.39
C GLY A 195 2.08 -3.58 21.13
N THR A 196 2.17 -4.88 20.93
CA THR A 196 1.04 -5.78 20.82
C THR A 196 1.15 -6.84 21.91
N THR A 197 0.03 -7.27 22.46
CA THR A 197 -0.02 -8.33 23.46
C THR A 197 -1.18 -9.24 23.17
N ASP A 198 -1.03 -10.50 23.54
CA ASP A 198 -2.04 -11.53 23.33
C ASP A 198 -1.97 -12.57 24.46
N ALA A 199 -3.07 -13.30 24.66
CA ALA A 199 -3.16 -14.42 25.57
C ALA A 199 -3.84 -15.61 24.90
N SER A 200 -3.29 -16.79 25.17
CA SER A 200 -3.90 -18.07 24.86
C SER A 200 -4.29 -18.79 26.15
N GLY A 201 -4.98 -19.91 26.04
CA GLY A 201 -5.28 -20.73 27.22
C GLY A 201 -4.06 -21.34 27.93
N THR A 202 -2.87 -21.28 27.32
CA THR A 202 -1.64 -21.85 27.92
C THR A 202 -0.69 -20.79 28.48
N GLY A 203 -0.78 -19.56 28.01
CA GLY A 203 0.15 -18.48 28.38
C GLY A 203 -0.15 -17.19 27.65
N MET A 204 0.62 -16.16 28.00
CA MET A 204 0.53 -14.81 27.46
C MET A 204 1.88 -14.37 26.90
N GLY A 205 1.86 -13.39 26.01
CA GLY A 205 3.07 -12.77 25.51
C GLY A 205 2.79 -11.51 24.72
N GLY A 206 3.86 -10.82 24.37
CA GLY A 206 3.75 -9.61 23.58
C GLY A 206 5.11 -9.11 23.12
N ILE A 207 5.06 -8.15 22.20
CA ILE A 207 6.22 -7.41 21.73
C ILE A 207 5.97 -5.93 21.96
N ALA A 208 6.93 -5.24 22.56
CA ALA A 208 6.93 -3.79 22.72
C ALA A 208 8.14 -3.19 22.02
N PHE A 209 7.94 -2.10 21.31
CA PHE A 209 8.99 -1.36 20.61
C PHE A 209 9.21 -0.04 21.34
N LEU A 210 10.33 0.06 22.06
CA LEU A 210 10.75 1.28 22.72
C LEU A 210 11.44 2.19 21.70
N ASN A 211 10.97 3.42 21.56
CA ASN A 211 11.66 4.42 20.76
C ASN A 211 12.75 5.08 21.60
N THR A 212 14.01 4.68 21.39
CA THR A 212 15.17 5.23 22.10
C THR A 212 15.98 6.16 21.19
N PRO A 213 16.81 7.07 21.73
CA PRO A 213 17.65 7.94 20.90
C PRO A 213 18.60 7.19 19.93
N SER A 214 18.98 5.96 20.26
CA SER A 214 19.80 5.07 19.43
C SER A 214 19.00 4.24 18.41
N GLY A 215 17.69 4.47 18.30
CA GLY A 215 16.77 3.73 17.43
C GLY A 215 15.71 2.93 18.18
N LEU A 216 15.02 2.06 17.45
CA LEU A 216 13.92 1.26 17.96
C LEU A 216 14.44 0.00 18.68
N ARG A 217 14.16 -0.14 19.98
CA ARG A 217 14.54 -1.32 20.78
C ARG A 217 13.33 -2.24 20.99
N PRO A 218 13.28 -3.42 20.35
CA PRO A 218 12.22 -4.39 20.59
C PRO A 218 12.43 -5.13 21.92
N ILE A 219 11.33 -5.39 22.62
CA ILE A 219 11.24 -6.23 23.81
C ILE A 219 10.19 -7.29 23.52
N LEU A 220 10.64 -8.53 23.42
CA LEU A 220 9.78 -9.70 23.31
C LEU A 220 9.69 -10.37 24.68
N TRP A 221 8.48 -10.63 25.15
CA TRP A 221 8.25 -11.32 26.41
C TRP A 221 7.15 -12.37 26.28
N ARG A 222 7.22 -13.38 27.14
CA ARG A 222 6.30 -14.51 27.16
C ARG A 222 6.29 -15.14 28.53
N HIS A 223 5.11 -15.51 29.00
CA HIS A 223 4.89 -16.10 30.31
C HIS A 223 3.84 -17.20 30.22
N ARG A 224 4.14 -18.36 30.80
CA ARG A 224 3.21 -19.49 30.80
C ARG A 224 2.27 -19.39 32.00
N TYR A 225 0.97 -19.54 31.79
CA TYR A 225 0.03 -19.57 32.91
C TYR A 225 0.29 -20.79 33.80
N PRO A 226 0.18 -20.68 35.13
CA PRO A 226 0.17 -21.84 36.01
C PRO A 226 -0.96 -22.81 35.66
N LYS A 227 -0.78 -24.10 35.95
CA LYS A 227 -1.77 -25.14 35.59
C LYS A 227 -3.17 -24.89 36.15
N HIS A 228 -3.27 -24.33 37.36
CA HIS A 228 -4.55 -24.01 37.99
C HIS A 228 -5.32 -22.86 37.29
N VAL A 229 -4.63 -21.99 36.54
CA VAL A 229 -5.26 -20.94 35.72
C VAL A 229 -5.73 -21.55 34.40
N GLN A 230 -4.88 -22.38 33.77
CA GLN A 230 -5.21 -23.07 32.52
C GLN A 230 -6.48 -23.94 32.68
N SER A 231 -6.59 -24.68 33.79
CA SER A 231 -7.74 -25.56 34.08
C SER A 231 -9.03 -24.82 34.40
N GLN A 232 -8.98 -23.51 34.66
CA GLN A 232 -10.15 -22.68 34.95
C GLN A 232 -10.68 -21.95 33.72
N LEU A 233 -9.98 -22.03 32.58
CA LEU A 233 -10.43 -21.41 31.33
C LEU A 233 -11.68 -22.10 30.81
N ILE A 234 -12.69 -21.30 30.47
CA ILE A 234 -13.89 -21.71 29.76
C ILE A 234 -13.49 -22.05 28.33
N THR A 235 -13.60 -23.32 27.99
CA THR A 235 -13.42 -23.86 26.63
C THR A 235 -14.62 -24.74 26.27
N PHE A 236 -14.70 -25.19 25.04
CA PHE A 236 -15.71 -26.18 24.64
C PHE A 236 -15.65 -27.44 25.52
N ASP A 237 -14.44 -27.91 25.83
CA ASP A 237 -14.20 -29.10 26.66
C ASP A 237 -14.28 -28.82 28.18
N ASN A 238 -14.31 -27.55 28.59
CA ASN A 238 -14.43 -27.12 29.98
C ASN A 238 -15.46 -25.97 30.14
N PRO A 239 -16.76 -26.25 29.91
CA PRO A 239 -17.79 -25.22 29.94
C PRO A 239 -18.08 -24.70 31.37
N ARG A 240 -17.60 -25.40 32.41
CA ARG A 240 -17.73 -25.02 33.82
C ARG A 240 -16.55 -24.20 34.35
N GLY A 241 -15.63 -23.78 33.48
CA GLY A 241 -14.55 -22.87 33.84
C GLY A 241 -15.06 -21.55 34.44
N SER A 242 -14.19 -20.86 35.17
CA SER A 242 -14.46 -19.58 35.83
C SER A 242 -13.78 -18.39 35.14
N LEU A 243 -12.88 -18.64 34.19
CA LEU A 243 -12.12 -17.61 33.46
C LEU A 243 -12.47 -17.63 31.98
N SER A 244 -12.66 -16.47 31.39
CA SER A 244 -12.81 -16.27 29.95
C SER A 244 -11.49 -15.93 29.29
N ILE A 245 -11.40 -16.06 27.96
CA ILE A 245 -10.23 -15.60 27.20
C ILE A 245 -9.99 -14.09 27.38
N GLY A 246 -11.05 -13.29 27.49
CA GLY A 246 -10.96 -11.86 27.76
C GLY A 246 -10.32 -11.53 29.11
N ASP A 247 -10.49 -12.39 30.12
CA ASP A 247 -9.81 -12.23 31.42
C ASP A 247 -8.30 -12.44 31.28
N LEU A 248 -7.90 -13.46 30.51
CA LEU A 248 -6.50 -13.75 30.23
C LEU A 248 -5.84 -12.63 29.42
N GLU A 249 -6.52 -12.09 28.41
CA GLU A 249 -6.00 -10.99 27.60
C GLU A 249 -5.88 -9.67 28.36
N LEU A 250 -6.85 -9.36 29.24
CA LEU A 250 -6.74 -8.23 30.14
C LEU A 250 -5.52 -8.39 31.07
N SER A 251 -5.29 -9.60 31.59
CA SER A 251 -4.12 -9.88 32.42
C SER A 251 -2.80 -9.75 31.64
N ALA A 252 -2.77 -10.21 30.39
CA ALA A 252 -1.62 -10.06 29.50
C ALA A 252 -1.28 -8.59 29.26
N THR A 253 -2.28 -7.70 29.18
CA THR A 253 -2.01 -6.26 29.06
C THR A 253 -1.36 -5.68 30.31
N VAL A 254 -1.81 -6.09 31.50
CA VAL A 254 -1.20 -5.61 32.75
C VAL A 254 0.26 -6.04 32.81
N CYS A 255 0.55 -7.31 32.47
CA CYS A 255 1.91 -7.81 32.38
C CYS A 255 2.72 -7.12 31.26
N HIS A 256 2.08 -6.78 30.13
CA HIS A 256 2.72 -6.05 29.04
C HIS A 256 3.24 -4.69 29.50
N HIS A 257 2.41 -3.96 30.26
CA HIS A 257 2.80 -2.67 30.83
C HIS A 257 3.90 -2.84 31.87
N ASP A 258 3.83 -3.85 32.72
CA ASP A 258 4.85 -4.15 33.73
C ASP A 258 6.22 -4.50 33.13
N VAL A 259 6.22 -5.27 32.03
CA VAL A 259 7.45 -5.56 31.27
C VAL A 259 8.06 -4.30 30.69
N ILE A 260 7.23 -3.39 30.14
CA ILE A 260 7.71 -2.12 29.57
C ILE A 260 8.31 -1.25 30.67
N THR A 261 7.61 -1.06 31.79
CA THR A 261 8.05 -0.20 32.89
C THR A 261 9.27 -0.75 33.63
N THR A 262 9.48 -2.07 33.60
CA THR A 262 10.70 -2.71 34.09
C THR A 262 11.88 -2.49 33.14
N ALA A 263 11.63 -2.48 31.83
CA ALA A 263 12.68 -2.38 30.83
C ALA A 263 13.10 -0.93 30.50
N ALA A 264 12.23 0.05 30.74
CA ALA A 264 12.49 1.47 30.51
C ALA A 264 11.64 2.36 31.42
N ASP A 265 12.14 3.57 31.66
CA ASP A 265 11.37 4.62 32.34
C ASP A 265 10.22 5.09 31.46
N ALA A 266 8.99 4.73 31.85
CA ALA A 266 7.78 5.09 31.13
C ALA A 266 7.06 6.32 31.72
N ARG A 267 7.66 7.02 32.69
CA ARG A 267 7.05 8.19 33.33
C ARG A 267 6.77 9.28 32.28
N GLU A 268 5.55 9.80 32.27
CA GLU A 268 5.08 10.85 31.35
C GLU A 268 5.12 10.45 29.86
N HIS A 269 5.35 9.16 29.54
CA HIS A 269 5.34 8.63 28.19
C HIS A 269 4.04 7.91 27.86
N THR A 270 3.64 7.99 26.58
CA THR A 270 2.48 7.26 26.06
C THR A 270 2.87 5.85 25.63
N ILE A 271 2.22 4.85 26.22
CA ILE A 271 2.33 3.43 25.85
C ILE A 271 1.10 3.06 25.04
N HIS A 272 1.30 2.79 23.75
CA HIS A 272 0.24 2.33 22.87
C HIS A 272 0.27 0.80 22.76
N SER A 273 -0.73 0.15 23.36
CA SER A 273 -0.91 -1.31 23.29
C SER A 273 -2.07 -1.67 22.36
N PHE A 274 -1.79 -2.49 21.35
CA PHE A 274 -2.80 -3.03 20.44
C PHE A 274 -3.26 -4.42 20.88
N HIS A 275 -4.57 -4.66 20.71
CA HIS A 275 -5.26 -5.87 21.12
C HIS A 275 -6.23 -6.34 20.02
N ASP A 276 -6.48 -7.65 19.93
CA ASP A 276 -7.47 -8.24 19.03
C ASP A 276 -8.75 -8.71 19.73
N ASN A 277 -8.84 -8.56 21.07
CA ASN A 277 -10.07 -8.79 21.83
C ASN A 277 -10.79 -7.49 22.22
N THR A 278 -11.99 -7.36 21.66
CA THR A 278 -12.84 -6.19 21.86
C THR A 278 -13.32 -6.03 23.30
N ALA A 279 -13.52 -7.11 24.06
CA ALA A 279 -14.01 -7.04 25.43
C ALA A 279 -12.95 -6.48 26.39
N ALA A 280 -11.72 -7.02 26.33
CA ALA A 280 -10.59 -6.55 27.13
C ALA A 280 -10.29 -5.07 26.83
N GLN A 281 -10.28 -4.69 25.55
CA GLN A 281 -10.11 -3.31 25.12
C GLN A 281 -11.22 -2.39 25.66
N PHE A 282 -12.49 -2.80 25.56
CA PHE A 282 -13.61 -2.00 26.02
C PHE A 282 -13.56 -1.76 27.54
N TRP A 283 -13.19 -2.78 28.32
CA TRP A 283 -13.01 -2.65 29.77
C TRP A 283 -11.91 -1.66 30.13
N GLN A 284 -10.76 -1.71 29.46
CA GLN A 284 -9.66 -0.78 29.68
C GLN A 284 -10.01 0.66 29.30
N ARG A 285 -10.62 0.85 28.12
CA ARG A 285 -11.10 2.18 27.68
C ARG A 285 -12.17 2.73 28.61
N LYS A 286 -13.08 1.90 29.12
CA LYS A 286 -14.11 2.36 30.07
C LYS A 286 -13.54 2.55 31.48
N GLY A 287 -12.54 1.76 31.87
CA GLY A 287 -12.04 1.62 33.24
C GLY A 287 -13.03 0.92 34.17
N SER A 288 -14.05 0.24 33.64
CA SER A 288 -14.99 -0.50 34.47
C SER A 288 -15.64 -1.65 33.73
N THR A 289 -15.96 -2.69 34.48
CA THR A 289 -16.86 -3.79 34.06
C THR A 289 -18.15 -3.73 34.88
N THR A 290 -19.19 -4.43 34.41
CA THR A 290 -20.44 -4.67 35.13
C THR A 290 -20.44 -6.06 35.79
N THR A 291 -19.29 -6.47 36.31
CA THR A 291 -19.09 -7.74 37.02
C THR A 291 -18.09 -7.49 38.15
N THR A 292 -18.17 -8.28 39.22
CA THR A 292 -17.17 -8.29 40.30
C THR A 292 -16.11 -9.38 40.11
N GLY A 293 -15.99 -9.92 38.89
CA GLY A 293 -15.06 -10.99 38.54
C GLY A 293 -13.62 -10.49 38.35
N PRO A 294 -12.73 -11.35 37.82
CA PRO A 294 -11.32 -11.03 37.58
C PRO A 294 -11.05 -9.68 36.90
N PRO A 295 -11.84 -9.21 35.91
CA PRO A 295 -11.60 -7.91 35.27
C PRO A 295 -11.66 -6.72 36.22
N ALA A 296 -12.53 -6.77 37.24
CA ALA A 296 -12.63 -5.68 38.21
C ALA A 296 -11.32 -5.52 38.99
N THR A 297 -10.73 -6.63 39.42
CA THR A 297 -9.46 -6.66 40.15
C THR A 297 -8.28 -6.33 39.24
N LEU A 298 -8.27 -6.81 37.99
CA LEU A 298 -7.21 -6.50 37.02
C LEU A 298 -7.20 -5.01 36.64
N LEU A 299 -8.37 -4.38 36.45
CA LEU A 299 -8.48 -2.93 36.21
C LEU A 299 -8.03 -2.10 37.42
N ARG A 300 -8.30 -2.58 38.64
CA ARG A 300 -7.77 -1.99 39.89
C ARG A 300 -6.24 -2.11 39.93
N LEU A 301 -5.69 -3.28 39.63
CA LEU A 301 -4.24 -3.49 39.57
C LEU A 301 -3.58 -2.58 38.52
N GLN A 302 -4.15 -2.51 37.31
CA GLN A 302 -3.68 -1.63 36.25
C GLN A 302 -3.72 -0.15 36.67
N SER A 303 -4.73 0.24 37.44
CA SER A 303 -4.89 1.59 37.98
C SER A 303 -3.79 1.97 38.97
N HIS A 304 -3.46 1.08 39.91
CA HIS A 304 -2.34 1.29 40.82
C HIS A 304 -1.00 1.27 40.08
N HIS A 305 -0.82 0.33 39.13
CA HIS A 305 0.37 0.23 38.29
C HIS A 305 0.60 1.53 37.49
N GLN A 306 -0.44 2.06 36.84
CA GLN A 306 -0.39 3.33 36.13
C GLN A 306 0.00 4.49 37.06
N ARG A 307 -0.60 4.57 38.26
CA ARG A 307 -0.29 5.62 39.24
C ARG A 307 1.17 5.57 39.72
N MET A 308 1.70 4.36 39.88
CA MET A 308 3.08 4.10 40.32
C MET A 308 4.09 4.48 39.24
N PHE A 309 3.92 3.97 38.02
CA PHE A 309 4.89 4.15 36.93
C PHE A 309 4.64 5.36 36.02
N ARG A 310 3.51 6.07 36.22
CA ARG A 310 3.20 7.39 35.62
C ARG A 310 3.16 7.42 34.10
N TYR A 311 2.87 6.29 33.45
CA TYR A 311 2.68 6.24 32.01
C TYR A 311 1.25 6.61 31.61
N VAL A 312 1.08 6.96 30.33
CA VAL A 312 -0.23 7.22 29.71
C VAL A 312 -0.61 6.02 28.83
N PRO A 313 -1.56 5.16 29.26
CA PRO A 313 -2.00 4.04 28.44
C PRO A 313 -2.89 4.51 27.29
N PHE A 314 -2.59 4.01 26.09
CA PHE A 314 -3.43 4.15 24.91
C PHE A 314 -3.72 2.76 24.33
N HIS A 315 -4.98 2.48 24.01
CA HIS A 315 -5.47 1.13 23.70
C HIS A 315 -6.33 1.11 22.44
N ASP A 316 -5.85 0.49 21.37
CA ASP A 316 -6.55 0.39 20.08
C ASP A 316 -6.73 -1.07 19.61
N TYR A 317 -7.72 -1.27 18.75
CA TYR A 317 -8.09 -2.58 18.24
C TYR A 317 -7.32 -2.85 16.95
N LEU A 318 -6.68 -4.01 16.87
CA LEU A 318 -6.06 -4.51 15.64
C LEU A 318 -6.76 -5.81 15.22
N PRO A 319 -7.35 -5.88 14.02
CA PRO A 319 -8.02 -7.11 13.54
C PRO A 319 -7.06 -8.31 13.52
N GLY A 320 -7.51 -9.48 13.99
CA GLY A 320 -6.70 -10.71 14.06
C GLY A 320 -6.02 -11.13 12.76
N LEU A 321 -6.56 -10.74 11.58
CA LEU A 321 -5.93 -10.98 10.28
C LEU A 321 -4.57 -10.25 10.12
N LEU A 322 -4.39 -9.10 10.79
CA LEU A 322 -3.13 -8.36 10.87
C LEU A 322 -2.25 -8.83 12.05
N ASN A 323 -2.82 -9.57 13.00
CA ASN A 323 -2.12 -10.17 14.14
C ASN A 323 -1.57 -11.60 13.85
N LYS A 324 -1.89 -12.17 12.68
CA LYS A 324 -1.45 -13.51 12.24
C LYS A 324 0.07 -13.75 12.28
N MET A 325 0.87 -12.69 12.16
CA MET A 325 2.33 -12.80 12.29
C MET A 325 2.76 -13.08 13.75
N ASN A 326 2.02 -12.58 14.74
CA ASN A 326 2.24 -12.89 16.16
C ASN A 326 1.71 -14.29 16.53
N GLU A 327 0.56 -14.69 15.97
CA GLU A 327 -0.03 -16.02 16.15
C GLU A 327 0.90 -17.13 15.60
N LEU A 328 1.52 -16.91 14.43
CA LEU A 328 2.45 -17.85 13.78
C LEU A 328 3.85 -17.87 14.41
N LEU A 329 4.31 -16.78 15.04
CA LEU A 329 5.65 -16.68 15.64
C LEU A 329 5.67 -16.91 17.16
N GLY A 330 4.52 -16.86 17.84
CA GLY A 330 4.41 -17.01 19.29
C GLY A 330 4.38 -18.47 19.80
N ALA A 331 3.90 -19.42 18.98
CA ALA A 331 3.63 -20.80 19.42
C ALA A 331 4.40 -21.90 18.67
N ALA A 332 5.17 -21.58 17.62
CA ALA A 332 5.79 -22.58 16.77
C ALA A 332 7.20 -23.01 17.27
N PRO A 333 7.58 -24.30 17.22
CA PRO A 333 8.95 -24.75 17.46
C PRO A 333 9.96 -23.99 16.59
N ARG A 334 11.22 -23.83 17.03
CA ARG A 334 12.28 -23.10 16.27
C ARG A 334 12.37 -23.54 14.80
N SER A 335 12.21 -24.84 14.54
CA SER A 335 12.18 -25.42 13.19
C SER A 335 11.06 -24.88 12.30
N SER A 336 9.88 -24.59 12.87
CA SER A 336 8.73 -24.04 12.15
C SER A 336 8.86 -22.54 11.89
N ALA A 337 9.48 -21.78 12.81
CA ALA A 337 9.79 -20.36 12.58
C ALA A 337 10.88 -20.19 11.50
N ASP A 338 11.88 -21.07 11.49
CA ASP A 338 12.92 -21.09 10.44
C ASP A 338 12.36 -21.61 9.12
N SER A 339 11.40 -22.55 9.13
CA SER A 339 10.62 -22.92 7.94
C SER A 339 9.84 -21.72 7.42
N PHE A 340 9.08 -21.01 8.26
CA PHE A 340 8.31 -19.86 7.84
C PHE A 340 9.18 -18.72 7.30
N ARG A 341 10.35 -18.45 7.90
CA ARG A 341 11.31 -17.47 7.36
C ARG A 341 11.85 -17.90 6.00
N ARG A 342 12.19 -19.19 5.85
CA ARG A 342 12.57 -19.75 4.54
C ARG A 342 11.44 -19.63 3.54
N ASP A 343 10.22 -19.95 3.91
CA ASP A 343 9.04 -19.87 3.05
C ASP A 343 8.71 -18.42 2.70
N LEU A 344 8.87 -17.48 3.63
CA LEU A 344 8.71 -16.05 3.39
C LEU A 344 9.78 -15.51 2.44
N ASP A 345 11.04 -15.91 2.61
CA ASP A 345 12.13 -15.57 1.70
C ASP A 345 11.90 -16.18 0.32
N ILE A 346 11.51 -17.46 0.23
CA ILE A 346 11.10 -18.13 -1.02
C ILE A 346 9.93 -17.38 -1.65
N ASN A 347 8.93 -16.97 -0.88
CA ASN A 347 7.78 -16.21 -1.36
C ASN A 347 8.21 -14.83 -1.88
N GLN A 348 9.05 -14.10 -1.16
CA GLN A 348 9.57 -12.81 -1.61
C GLN A 348 10.40 -12.95 -2.89
N GLN A 349 11.27 -13.96 -2.96
CA GLN A 349 12.04 -14.28 -4.17
C GLN A 349 11.12 -14.71 -5.32
N THR A 350 10.04 -15.45 -5.05
CA THR A 350 9.06 -15.88 -6.05
C THR A 350 8.22 -14.73 -6.56
N VAL A 351 7.77 -13.84 -5.68
CA VAL A 351 7.09 -12.58 -6.04
C VAL A 351 8.00 -11.71 -6.90
N ARG A 352 9.29 -11.60 -6.55
CA ARG A 352 10.29 -10.92 -7.38
C ARG A 352 10.38 -11.58 -8.77
N LYS A 353 10.50 -12.90 -8.86
CA LYS A 353 10.52 -13.66 -10.14
C LYS A 353 9.28 -13.43 -11.02
N GLY A 354 8.16 -12.96 -10.46
CA GLY A 354 6.96 -12.59 -11.22
C GLY A 354 7.15 -11.37 -12.14
N VAL A 355 8.24 -10.62 -12.00
CA VAL A 355 8.59 -9.44 -12.80
C VAL A 355 9.94 -9.66 -13.49
N VAL A 356 10.05 -9.29 -14.77
CA VAL A 356 11.30 -9.40 -15.55
C VAL A 356 12.42 -8.56 -14.91
N ARG A 357 13.67 -9.05 -14.89
CA ARG A 357 14.79 -8.46 -14.14
C ARG A 357 15.00 -6.97 -14.43
N GLY A 358 15.04 -6.56 -15.69
CA GLY A 358 15.21 -5.15 -16.04
C GLY A 358 14.08 -4.24 -15.53
N THR A 359 12.88 -4.77 -15.30
CA THR A 359 11.79 -4.02 -14.63
C THR A 359 12.00 -3.93 -13.12
N GLN A 360 12.60 -4.96 -12.50
CA GLN A 360 13.01 -4.92 -11.08
C GLN A 360 14.12 -3.88 -10.88
N ASP A 361 15.19 -3.94 -11.67
CA ASP A 361 16.33 -3.00 -11.59
C ASP A 361 15.85 -1.54 -11.75
N THR A 362 14.89 -1.31 -12.65
CA THR A 362 14.27 0.01 -12.84
C THR A 362 13.46 0.45 -11.61
N ALA A 363 12.71 -0.47 -10.98
CA ALA A 363 11.94 -0.16 -9.77
C ALA A 363 12.84 0.13 -8.56
N ASP A 364 13.94 -0.61 -8.41
CA ASP A 364 14.95 -0.38 -7.39
C ASP A 364 15.61 0.99 -7.57
N ALA A 365 16.02 1.33 -8.81
CA ALA A 365 16.54 2.66 -9.11
C ALA A 365 15.52 3.78 -8.84
N HIS A 366 14.22 3.58 -9.12
CA HIS A 366 13.19 4.54 -8.76
C HIS A 366 13.10 4.73 -7.24
N TRP A 367 13.22 3.65 -6.47
CA TRP A 367 13.19 3.70 -5.03
C TRP A 367 14.41 4.43 -4.44
N GLU A 368 15.61 4.18 -4.94
CA GLU A 368 16.83 4.90 -4.52
C GLU A 368 16.73 6.42 -4.77
N LEU A 369 16.20 6.81 -5.94
CA LEU A 369 15.98 8.21 -6.24
C LEU A 369 14.92 8.85 -5.34
N TRP A 370 13.93 8.07 -4.94
CA TRP A 370 12.88 8.48 -4.02
C TRP A 370 13.40 8.64 -2.59
N THR A 371 14.20 7.70 -2.08
CA THR A 371 14.81 7.79 -0.75
C THR A 371 15.71 9.00 -0.66
N LYS A 372 16.56 9.24 -1.67
CA LYS A 372 17.40 10.46 -1.74
C LYS A 372 16.56 11.75 -1.73
N PHE A 373 15.46 11.79 -2.48
CA PHE A 373 14.54 12.93 -2.45
C PHE A 373 13.91 13.15 -1.07
N CYS A 374 13.59 12.07 -0.35
CA CYS A 374 13.06 12.15 1.01
C CYS A 374 14.11 12.63 2.01
N GLU A 375 15.35 12.12 1.92
CA GLU A 375 16.49 12.55 2.74
C GLU A 375 16.76 14.05 2.58
N GLU A 376 16.77 14.57 1.35
CA GLU A 376 16.94 16.00 1.06
C GLU A 376 15.88 16.90 1.71
N LEU A 377 14.69 16.36 2.00
CA LEU A 377 13.56 17.09 2.57
C LEU A 377 13.25 16.71 4.03
N GLY A 378 14.04 15.82 4.64
CA GLY A 378 13.78 15.31 5.99
C GLY A 378 12.49 14.51 6.13
N LEU A 379 12.06 13.81 5.06
CA LEU A 379 10.81 13.04 5.01
C LEU A 379 11.06 11.55 5.27
N ASP A 380 10.08 10.88 5.88
CA ASP A 380 10.01 9.42 5.88
C ASP A 380 9.73 8.90 4.45
N PRO A 381 10.58 8.02 3.87
CA PRO A 381 10.35 7.42 2.56
C PRO A 381 9.02 6.68 2.41
N LEU A 382 8.35 6.27 3.50
CA LEU A 382 7.02 5.67 3.46
C LEU A 382 5.87 6.69 3.48
N LEU A 383 6.18 7.99 3.54
CA LEU A 383 5.23 9.11 3.54
C LEU A 383 4.09 8.94 4.56
N ARG A 384 4.43 8.74 5.83
CA ARG A 384 3.47 8.72 6.95
C ARG A 384 2.99 10.12 7.31
N VAL A 385 2.49 10.86 6.32
CA VAL A 385 1.99 12.23 6.41
C VAL A 385 0.52 12.30 6.00
N PRO A 386 -0.27 13.29 6.47
CA PRO A 386 -1.69 13.37 6.17
C PRO A 386 -2.03 13.49 4.67
N ASP A 387 -1.21 14.22 3.90
CA ASP A 387 -1.39 14.38 2.45
C ASP A 387 -0.09 14.02 1.69
N PRO A 388 0.14 12.73 1.40
CA PRO A 388 1.38 12.28 0.78
C PRO A 388 1.48 12.64 -0.71
N VAL A 389 0.35 12.97 -1.34
CA VAL A 389 0.24 13.17 -2.79
C VAL A 389 1.02 14.39 -3.27
N GLN A 390 1.10 15.45 -2.47
CA GLN A 390 1.85 16.66 -2.85
C GLN A 390 3.35 16.35 -3.01
N PHE A 391 3.93 15.54 -2.12
CA PHE A 391 5.32 15.12 -2.22
C PHE A 391 5.56 14.25 -3.46
N LEU A 392 4.61 13.38 -3.79
CA LEU A 392 4.65 12.62 -5.04
C LEU A 392 4.58 13.53 -6.28
N GLN A 393 3.79 14.61 -6.25
CA GLN A 393 3.73 15.58 -7.35
C GLN A 393 5.04 16.37 -7.51
N VAL A 394 5.67 16.76 -6.40
CA VAL A 394 6.98 17.43 -6.41
C VAL A 394 8.05 16.49 -6.96
N PHE A 395 8.09 15.25 -6.48
CA PHE A 395 9.02 14.24 -6.99
C PHE A 395 8.78 13.94 -8.48
N ALA A 396 7.51 13.80 -8.91
CA ALA A 396 7.17 13.63 -10.32
C ALA A 396 7.66 14.79 -11.19
N THR A 397 7.53 16.03 -10.69
CA THR A 397 8.01 17.24 -11.38
C THR A 397 9.53 17.25 -11.49
N ARG A 398 10.25 16.94 -10.40
CA ARG A 398 11.72 16.84 -10.40
C ARG A 398 12.20 15.72 -11.32
N TYR A 399 11.52 14.58 -11.30
CA TYR A 399 11.83 13.45 -12.17
C TYR A 399 11.58 13.78 -13.64
N ARG A 400 10.49 14.50 -13.96
CA ARG A 400 10.21 15.01 -15.31
C ARG A 400 11.31 15.92 -15.85
N ARG A 401 11.82 16.83 -15.01
CA ARG A 401 12.86 17.80 -15.37
C ARG A 401 14.25 17.21 -15.57
N ARG A 402 14.45 15.92 -15.27
CA ARG A 402 15.74 15.27 -15.57
C ARG A 402 15.98 15.27 -17.08
N PRO A 403 17.25 15.32 -17.52
CA PRO A 403 17.57 15.22 -18.94
C PRO A 403 16.91 13.98 -19.54
N GLY A 404 16.14 14.19 -20.61
CA GLY A 404 15.54 13.13 -21.39
C GLY A 404 16.58 12.37 -22.23
N LYS A 405 16.09 11.57 -23.17
CA LYS A 405 16.95 10.78 -24.06
C LYS A 405 17.74 11.67 -25.03
N TYR A 406 17.22 12.85 -25.35
CA TYR A 406 17.83 13.81 -26.27
C TYR A 406 18.07 15.15 -25.55
N PRO A 407 19.12 15.90 -25.92
CA PRO A 407 19.37 17.22 -25.36
C PRO A 407 18.14 18.14 -25.48
N GLY A 408 17.76 18.80 -24.39
CA GLY A 408 16.59 19.69 -24.34
C GLY A 408 15.24 19.00 -24.10
N GLU A 409 15.17 17.66 -24.10
CA GLU A 409 13.94 16.94 -23.76
C GLU A 409 13.78 16.72 -22.25
N CYS A 410 12.53 16.72 -21.79
CA CYS A 410 12.13 16.26 -20.46
C CYS A 410 11.70 14.78 -20.51
N VAL A 411 11.67 14.13 -19.34
CA VAL A 411 11.14 12.77 -19.23
C VAL A 411 9.63 12.74 -19.49
N ARG A 412 9.19 11.86 -20.39
CA ARG A 412 7.78 11.73 -20.80
C ARG A 412 6.87 11.25 -19.67
N SER A 413 5.60 11.66 -19.72
CA SER A 413 4.55 11.39 -18.74
C SER A 413 4.43 9.92 -18.37
N GLY A 414 4.46 9.01 -19.35
CA GLY A 414 4.37 7.57 -19.09
C GLY A 414 5.52 7.04 -18.22
N THR A 415 6.73 7.55 -18.41
CA THR A 415 7.90 7.17 -17.60
C THR A 415 7.79 7.77 -16.20
N VAL A 416 7.38 9.03 -16.07
CA VAL A 416 7.13 9.67 -14.77
C VAL A 416 6.06 8.89 -13.97
N SER A 417 4.95 8.54 -14.62
CA SER A 417 3.87 7.76 -14.01
C SER A 417 4.35 6.37 -13.57
N ASN A 418 5.25 5.73 -14.32
CA ASN A 418 5.87 4.47 -13.93
C ASN A 418 6.80 4.62 -12.73
N ALA A 419 7.60 5.68 -12.66
CA ALA A 419 8.46 5.94 -11.51
C ALA A 419 7.63 6.11 -10.23
N ILE A 420 6.59 6.94 -10.29
CA ILE A 420 5.65 7.14 -9.18
C ILE A 420 4.97 5.82 -8.81
N ARG A 421 4.57 5.01 -9.81
CA ARG A 421 3.99 3.69 -9.57
C ARG A 421 4.94 2.75 -8.85
N SER A 422 6.20 2.67 -9.27
CA SER A 422 7.23 1.85 -8.59
C SER A 422 7.34 2.25 -7.12
N VAL A 423 7.47 3.55 -6.83
CA VAL A 423 7.55 4.07 -5.45
C VAL A 423 6.35 3.62 -4.60
N GLY A 424 5.12 3.82 -5.10
CA GLY A 424 3.91 3.42 -4.38
C GLY A 424 3.79 1.90 -4.18
N GLN A 425 4.24 1.10 -5.15
CA GLN A 425 4.27 -0.36 -5.01
C GLN A 425 5.34 -0.81 -4.02
N THR A 426 6.50 -0.16 -3.96
CA THR A 426 7.55 -0.45 -2.99
C THR A 426 7.07 -0.13 -1.57
N MET A 427 6.41 1.01 -1.34
CA MET A 427 5.75 1.33 -0.07
C MET A 427 4.77 0.21 0.34
N ALA A 428 3.92 -0.22 -0.58
CA ALA A 428 2.97 -1.31 -0.34
C ALA A 428 3.65 -2.65 0.00
N SER A 429 4.76 -2.97 -0.66
CA SER A 429 5.53 -4.19 -0.39
C SER A 429 6.17 -4.20 1.01
N MET A 430 6.44 -3.02 1.57
CA MET A 430 6.95 -2.85 2.93
C MET A 430 5.83 -2.76 3.98
N GLY A 431 4.58 -3.01 3.58
CA GLY A 431 3.41 -2.99 4.48
C GLY A 431 2.79 -1.60 4.70
N ALA A 432 3.28 -0.55 4.04
CA ALA A 432 2.65 0.77 4.06
C ALA A 432 1.50 0.85 3.03
N ARG A 433 0.69 1.91 3.09
CA ARG A 433 -0.32 2.17 2.05
C ARG A 433 0.38 2.73 0.80
N ASP A 434 -0.06 2.31 -0.39
CA ASP A 434 0.36 2.96 -1.65
C ASP A 434 -0.10 4.43 -1.65
N ALA A 435 0.85 5.35 -1.46
CA ALA A 435 0.60 6.77 -1.29
C ALA A 435 -0.07 7.45 -2.51
N ARG A 436 -0.12 6.78 -3.65
CA ARG A 436 -0.84 7.26 -4.84
C ARG A 436 -2.34 7.02 -4.76
N LYS A 437 -2.77 6.09 -3.90
CA LYS A 437 -4.15 5.60 -3.87
C LYS A 437 -4.99 6.33 -2.83
N ASP A 438 -6.16 6.80 -3.26
CA ASP A 438 -7.19 7.35 -2.37
C ASP A 438 -7.85 6.25 -1.52
N SER A 439 -8.81 6.63 -0.67
CA SER A 439 -9.48 5.71 0.26
C SER A 439 -10.29 4.61 -0.44
N THR A 440 -10.58 4.78 -1.74
CA THR A 440 -11.29 3.79 -2.57
C THR A 440 -10.33 2.81 -3.25
N GLY A 441 -9.01 3.02 -3.13
CA GLY A 441 -7.99 2.25 -3.83
C GLY A 441 -7.71 2.74 -5.26
N SER A 442 -8.36 3.82 -5.70
CA SER A 442 -8.15 4.47 -7.00
C SER A 442 -6.96 5.41 -6.94
N ILE A 443 -6.33 5.72 -8.09
CA ILE A 443 -5.25 6.72 -8.14
C ILE A 443 -5.85 8.11 -7.84
N ASP A 444 -5.22 8.86 -6.93
CA ASP A 444 -5.65 10.21 -6.59
C ASP A 444 -5.73 11.11 -7.84
N PHE A 445 -6.86 11.80 -7.99
CA PHE A 445 -7.17 12.59 -9.17
C PHE A 445 -6.14 13.68 -9.47
N ARG A 446 -5.40 14.18 -8.46
CA ARG A 446 -4.34 15.19 -8.62
C ARG A 446 -3.17 14.63 -9.43
N LEU A 447 -2.75 13.39 -9.15
CA LEU A 447 -1.74 12.69 -9.95
C LEU A 447 -2.26 12.41 -11.36
N THR A 448 -3.51 11.94 -11.48
CA THR A 448 -4.11 11.69 -12.79
C THR A 448 -4.18 12.95 -13.65
N ARG A 449 -4.58 14.10 -13.09
CA ARG A 449 -4.61 15.39 -13.81
C ARG A 449 -3.22 15.86 -14.20
N MET A 450 -2.23 15.72 -13.32
CA MET A 450 -0.83 16.05 -13.61
C MET A 450 -0.27 15.21 -14.76
N PHE A 451 -0.48 13.88 -14.75
CA PHE A 451 -0.03 13.02 -15.85
C PHE A 451 -0.75 13.33 -17.17
N LYS A 452 -2.04 13.72 -17.12
CA LYS A 452 -2.76 14.21 -18.30
C LYS A 452 -2.17 15.51 -18.85
N ALA A 453 -1.80 16.46 -17.98
CA ALA A 453 -1.13 17.70 -18.38
C ALA A 453 0.21 17.41 -19.07
N TYR A 454 1.06 16.58 -18.45
CA TYR A 454 2.32 16.16 -19.05
C TYR A 454 2.12 15.46 -20.41
N THR A 455 1.08 14.64 -20.55
CA THR A 455 0.78 13.96 -21.83
C THR A 455 0.39 14.95 -22.94
N ARG A 456 -0.25 16.08 -22.60
CA ARG A 456 -0.59 17.13 -23.57
C ARG A 456 0.62 17.94 -24.01
N GLU A 457 1.58 18.13 -23.12
CA GLU A 457 2.85 18.81 -23.41
C GLU A 457 3.84 17.90 -24.17
N ASP A 458 3.80 16.60 -23.90
CA ASP A 458 4.69 15.64 -24.54
C ASP A 458 4.42 15.59 -26.05
N PRO A 459 5.48 15.47 -26.89
CA PRO A 459 5.28 15.24 -28.31
C PRO A 459 4.53 13.92 -28.55
N PRO A 460 3.81 13.79 -29.67
CA PRO A 460 3.07 12.59 -30.01
C PRO A 460 3.92 11.32 -29.82
N PRO A 461 3.34 10.23 -29.28
CA PRO A 461 4.07 8.99 -29.09
C PRO A 461 4.58 8.48 -30.44
N HIS A 462 5.88 8.22 -30.53
CA HIS A 462 6.48 7.64 -31.72
C HIS A 462 6.03 6.18 -31.86
N ARG A 463 4.94 5.95 -32.60
CA ARG A 463 4.50 4.61 -32.96
C ARG A 463 5.43 4.09 -34.05
N VAL A 464 6.04 2.94 -33.78
CA VAL A 464 6.88 2.27 -34.79
C VAL A 464 5.97 1.91 -35.98
N LYS A 465 6.32 2.38 -37.18
CA LYS A 465 5.52 2.12 -38.38
C LYS A 465 5.64 0.63 -38.79
N PRO A 466 4.56 0.02 -39.33
CA PRO A 466 4.57 -1.37 -39.74
C PRO A 466 5.39 -1.49 -41.03
N ILE A 467 6.45 -2.30 -41.02
CA ILE A 467 7.32 -2.39 -42.18
C ILE A 467 6.57 -3.06 -43.36
N PRO A 468 6.57 -2.46 -44.57
CA PRO A 468 6.00 -3.10 -45.76
C PRO A 468 6.81 -4.33 -46.18
N VAL A 469 6.11 -5.34 -46.71
CA VAL A 469 6.74 -6.56 -47.24
C VAL A 469 7.72 -6.26 -48.39
N GLY A 470 7.52 -5.18 -49.13
CA GLY A 470 8.41 -4.73 -50.21
C GLY A 470 9.85 -4.47 -49.75
N ILE A 471 10.03 -3.84 -48.58
CA ILE A 471 11.36 -3.59 -48.01
C ILE A 471 12.02 -4.91 -47.59
N ILE A 472 11.24 -5.85 -47.04
CA ILE A 472 11.75 -7.18 -46.67
C ILE A 472 12.15 -7.97 -47.94
N LYS A 473 11.37 -7.86 -49.03
CA LYS A 473 11.68 -8.46 -50.33
C LYS A 473 13.00 -7.94 -50.87
N TYR A 474 13.23 -6.63 -50.78
CA TYR A 474 14.50 -6.01 -51.17
C TYR A 474 15.68 -6.61 -50.37
N ILE A 475 15.57 -6.66 -49.04
CA ILE A 475 16.61 -7.26 -48.17
C ILE A 475 16.88 -8.72 -48.55
N ALA A 476 15.83 -9.51 -48.72
CA ALA A 476 15.95 -10.92 -49.03
C ALA A 476 16.69 -11.17 -50.36
N ASN A 477 16.39 -10.36 -51.39
CA ASN A 477 17.08 -10.42 -52.68
C ASN A 477 18.55 -10.02 -52.57
N GLN A 478 18.85 -8.92 -51.87
CA GLN A 478 20.22 -8.43 -51.69
C GLN A 478 21.08 -9.36 -50.84
N SER A 479 20.48 -10.14 -49.95
CA SER A 479 21.19 -11.08 -49.07
C SER A 479 21.65 -12.38 -49.75
N ARG A 480 21.19 -12.66 -50.98
CA ARG A 480 21.58 -13.87 -51.73
C ARG A 480 23.09 -13.85 -51.97
N ASN A 481 23.74 -14.98 -51.71
CA ASN A 481 25.19 -15.17 -51.90
C ASN A 481 26.07 -14.19 -51.08
N GLN A 482 25.51 -13.52 -50.06
CA GLN A 482 26.26 -12.67 -49.14
C GLN A 482 26.91 -13.48 -48.01
N PRO A 483 27.86 -12.92 -47.24
CA PRO A 483 28.44 -13.56 -46.07
C PRO A 483 27.39 -14.04 -45.06
N CYS A 484 27.75 -15.06 -44.26
CA CYS A 484 26.85 -15.72 -43.32
C CYS A 484 26.12 -14.75 -42.35
N LYS A 485 26.77 -13.65 -41.95
CA LYS A 485 26.14 -12.59 -41.13
C LYS A 485 24.93 -11.98 -41.81
N VAL A 486 25.07 -11.58 -43.08
CA VAL A 486 24.00 -10.90 -43.85
C VAL A 486 22.86 -11.85 -44.13
N GLN A 487 23.17 -13.11 -44.48
CA GLN A 487 22.16 -14.17 -44.64
C GLN A 487 21.41 -14.43 -43.34
N ALA A 488 22.13 -14.53 -42.21
CA ALA A 488 21.52 -14.70 -40.89
C ALA A 488 20.55 -13.56 -40.54
N ILE A 489 20.97 -12.32 -40.77
CA ILE A 489 20.12 -11.13 -40.55
C ILE A 489 18.85 -11.23 -41.39
N SER A 490 18.98 -11.49 -42.70
CA SER A 490 17.86 -11.61 -43.64
C SER A 490 16.87 -12.71 -43.24
N ASP A 491 17.40 -13.90 -42.92
CA ASP A 491 16.59 -15.04 -42.48
C ASP A 491 15.82 -14.72 -41.20
N MET A 492 16.47 -14.10 -40.21
CA MET A 492 15.81 -13.73 -38.95
C MET A 492 14.78 -12.61 -39.14
N ILE A 493 14.97 -11.67 -40.09
CA ILE A 493 13.95 -10.68 -40.48
C ILE A 493 12.70 -11.38 -41.03
N ILE A 494 12.89 -12.34 -41.95
CA ILE A 494 11.78 -13.09 -42.56
C ILE A 494 11.03 -13.88 -41.48
N VAL A 495 11.74 -14.65 -40.66
CA VAL A 495 11.14 -15.42 -39.56
C VAL A 495 10.37 -14.50 -38.60
N ALA A 496 10.95 -13.37 -38.21
CA ALA A 496 10.31 -12.43 -37.30
C ALA A 496 9.04 -11.79 -37.86
N PHE A 497 9.01 -11.48 -39.16
CA PHE A 497 7.84 -10.95 -39.85
C PHE A 497 6.69 -11.96 -39.86
N PHE A 498 6.93 -13.19 -40.32
CA PHE A 498 5.88 -14.20 -40.45
C PHE A 498 5.36 -14.70 -39.10
N PHE A 499 6.22 -14.90 -38.09
CA PHE A 499 5.81 -15.36 -36.76
C PHE A 499 5.41 -14.24 -35.80
N LEU A 500 5.37 -12.98 -36.28
CA LEU A 500 5.03 -11.79 -35.49
C LEU A 500 5.92 -11.67 -34.23
N LEU A 501 7.23 -11.86 -34.37
CA LEU A 501 8.15 -11.98 -33.23
C LEU A 501 8.59 -10.63 -32.66
N ARG A 502 8.76 -10.57 -31.33
CA ARG A 502 9.40 -9.42 -30.66
C ARG A 502 10.93 -9.53 -30.79
N PRO A 503 11.70 -8.42 -30.79
CA PRO A 503 13.16 -8.47 -30.89
C PRO A 503 13.86 -9.49 -29.97
N GLY A 504 13.40 -9.61 -28.72
CA GLY A 504 13.94 -10.57 -27.77
C GLY A 504 13.63 -12.05 -28.03
N GLU A 505 12.71 -12.34 -28.97
CA GLU A 505 12.35 -13.72 -29.37
C GLU A 505 13.25 -14.21 -30.52
N TYR A 506 13.83 -13.30 -31.33
CA TYR A 506 14.56 -13.66 -32.56
C TYR A 506 15.97 -13.07 -32.69
N THR A 507 16.46 -12.33 -31.69
CA THR A 507 17.83 -11.79 -31.64
C THR A 507 18.51 -12.21 -30.34
N GLY A 508 19.84 -12.28 -30.31
CA GLY A 508 20.60 -12.79 -29.16
C GLY A 508 21.36 -11.71 -28.42
N THR A 509 20.68 -10.74 -27.78
CA THR A 509 21.37 -9.55 -27.25
C THR A 509 21.07 -9.02 -25.85
N THR A 510 20.18 -9.60 -25.04
CA THR A 510 20.01 -9.09 -23.66
C THR A 510 19.80 -10.17 -22.61
N ASN A 511 20.09 -9.81 -21.36
CA ASN A 511 19.99 -10.68 -20.17
C ASN A 511 18.55 -11.14 -19.84
N ASP A 512 17.54 -10.59 -20.50
CA ASP A 512 16.10 -10.88 -20.29
C ASP A 512 15.37 -11.33 -21.58
N ASP A 513 16.12 -11.65 -22.63
CA ASP A 513 15.57 -12.20 -23.87
C ASP A 513 15.36 -13.72 -23.75
N THR A 514 14.30 -14.24 -24.37
CA THR A 514 14.02 -15.67 -24.51
C THR A 514 14.12 -16.05 -25.98
N PRO A 515 15.33 -15.97 -26.58
CA PRO A 515 15.50 -16.17 -28.00
C PRO A 515 15.23 -17.64 -28.35
N PHE A 516 14.66 -17.86 -29.53
CA PHE A 516 14.45 -19.22 -30.02
C PHE A 516 15.78 -19.94 -30.21
N ARG A 517 15.82 -21.17 -29.70
CA ARG A 517 16.92 -22.11 -29.82
C ARG A 517 16.58 -23.20 -30.81
N PHE A 518 17.59 -23.96 -31.17
CA PHE A 518 17.46 -25.07 -32.11
C PHE A 518 16.35 -26.06 -31.68
N LEU A 519 16.27 -26.38 -30.39
CA LEU A 519 15.24 -27.26 -29.81
C LEU A 519 13.80 -26.73 -29.91
N ASP A 520 13.63 -25.41 -30.09
CA ASP A 520 12.29 -24.80 -30.14
C ASP A 520 11.67 -24.91 -31.55
N VAL A 521 12.40 -25.43 -32.54
CA VAL A 521 11.99 -25.53 -33.95
C VAL A 521 11.52 -26.94 -34.30
N GLN A 522 10.50 -27.03 -35.14
CA GLN A 522 10.09 -28.28 -35.78
C GLN A 522 9.92 -28.08 -37.28
N LEU A 523 10.49 -28.98 -38.09
CA LEU A 523 10.22 -29.04 -39.53
C LEU A 523 9.37 -30.27 -39.82
N LYS A 524 8.39 -30.13 -40.74
CA LYS A 524 7.53 -31.24 -41.15
C LYS A 524 7.43 -31.35 -42.66
N VAL A 525 7.28 -32.57 -43.15
CA VAL A 525 6.82 -32.90 -44.51
C VAL A 525 5.43 -33.52 -44.37
N GLY A 526 4.40 -32.76 -44.75
CA GLY A 526 3.02 -33.09 -44.38
C GLY A 526 2.89 -33.21 -42.86
N VAL A 527 2.54 -34.40 -42.38
CA VAL A 527 2.41 -34.71 -40.94
C VAL A 527 3.70 -35.23 -40.30
N ARG A 528 4.69 -35.66 -41.09
CA ARG A 528 5.93 -36.29 -40.59
C ARG A 528 6.89 -35.23 -40.03
N HIS A 529 7.31 -35.39 -38.77
CA HIS A 529 8.34 -34.57 -38.16
C HIS A 529 9.74 -35.00 -38.65
N LEU A 530 10.59 -34.02 -38.96
CA LEU A 530 11.98 -34.26 -39.35
C LEU A 530 12.91 -34.12 -38.14
N ASP A 531 13.94 -34.96 -38.07
CA ASP A 531 15.01 -34.82 -37.09
C ASP A 531 15.99 -33.75 -37.57
N LEU A 532 16.03 -32.65 -36.82
CA LEU A 532 16.82 -31.49 -37.19
C LEU A 532 18.34 -31.71 -37.10
N LEU A 533 18.85 -32.83 -36.60
CA LEU A 533 20.29 -33.16 -36.55
C LEU A 533 20.69 -34.30 -37.50
N THR A 534 19.81 -35.27 -37.75
CA THR A 534 20.14 -36.45 -38.56
C THR A 534 19.54 -36.47 -39.96
N THR A 535 18.37 -35.87 -40.19
CA THR A 535 17.70 -35.84 -41.51
C THR A 535 18.59 -35.22 -42.59
N THR A 536 18.60 -35.76 -43.81
CA THR A 536 19.47 -35.27 -44.87
C THR A 536 19.13 -33.82 -45.28
N PRO A 537 20.09 -33.02 -45.80
CA PRO A 537 19.79 -31.66 -46.27
C PRO A 537 18.68 -31.61 -47.33
N ALA A 538 18.63 -32.59 -48.24
CA ALA A 538 17.60 -32.66 -49.28
C ALA A 538 16.19 -32.84 -48.68
N GLU A 539 16.05 -33.72 -47.69
CA GLU A 539 14.79 -33.91 -46.97
C GLU A 539 14.40 -32.68 -46.13
N LEU A 540 15.36 -32.00 -45.50
CA LEU A 540 15.09 -30.73 -44.81
C LEU A 540 14.53 -29.69 -45.78
N TRP A 541 15.07 -29.59 -47.00
CA TRP A 541 14.57 -28.70 -48.06
C TRP A 541 13.19 -29.09 -48.61
N ALA A 542 12.79 -30.35 -48.46
CA ALA A 542 11.46 -30.86 -48.78
C ALA A 542 10.39 -30.48 -47.74
N ALA A 543 10.78 -29.95 -46.57
CA ALA A 543 9.83 -29.54 -45.55
C ALA A 543 8.75 -28.58 -46.11
N THR A 544 7.50 -28.88 -45.76
CA THR A 544 6.29 -28.16 -46.17
C THR A 544 5.89 -27.12 -45.13
N SER A 545 6.28 -27.31 -43.88
CA SER A 545 5.96 -26.39 -42.78
C SER A 545 7.06 -26.33 -41.72
N VAL A 546 7.07 -25.22 -40.99
CA VAL A 546 7.92 -24.96 -39.83
C VAL A 546 7.06 -24.53 -38.66
N ALA A 547 7.36 -25.04 -37.47
CA ALA A 547 6.73 -24.60 -36.24
C ALA A 547 7.75 -24.11 -35.21
N LEU A 548 7.33 -23.13 -34.40
CA LEU A 548 8.09 -22.58 -33.28
C LEU A 548 7.33 -22.81 -31.98
N THR A 549 8.01 -23.37 -30.99
CA THR A 549 7.48 -23.62 -29.65
C THR A 549 7.85 -22.48 -28.72
N PHE A 550 6.86 -21.71 -28.28
CA PHE A 550 7.04 -20.60 -27.36
C PHE A 550 7.11 -21.13 -25.92
N THR A 551 8.29 -21.59 -25.51
CA THR A 551 8.54 -22.20 -24.20
C THR A 551 8.34 -21.24 -23.02
N THR A 552 8.53 -19.94 -23.27
CA THR A 552 8.34 -18.84 -22.31
C THR A 552 7.75 -17.63 -23.02
N GLN A 553 6.82 -16.92 -22.38
CA GLN A 553 6.19 -15.72 -22.93
C GLN A 553 5.91 -14.69 -21.83
N LYS A 554 5.92 -13.39 -22.20
CA LYS A 554 5.58 -12.28 -21.29
C LYS A 554 4.14 -12.30 -20.76
N ASN A 555 3.24 -13.01 -21.44
CA ASN A 555 1.85 -13.18 -21.00
C ASN A 555 1.66 -14.39 -20.04
N GLY A 556 2.74 -15.12 -19.71
CA GLY A 556 2.73 -16.29 -18.84
C GLY A 556 2.28 -17.61 -19.50
N VAL A 557 1.79 -17.59 -20.75
CA VAL A 557 1.38 -18.80 -21.47
C VAL A 557 2.62 -19.51 -22.03
N ARG A 558 2.78 -20.79 -21.70
CA ARG A 558 3.96 -21.59 -22.07
C ARG A 558 3.56 -22.74 -22.98
N GLY A 559 4.45 -23.09 -23.90
CA GLY A 559 4.32 -24.29 -24.74
C GLY A 559 3.40 -24.12 -25.94
N GLU A 560 2.94 -22.92 -26.26
CA GLU A 560 2.19 -22.67 -27.51
C GLU A 560 3.08 -22.94 -28.72
N VAL A 561 2.55 -23.69 -29.67
CA VAL A 561 3.22 -24.01 -30.93
C VAL A 561 2.52 -23.28 -32.06
N ILE A 562 3.23 -22.41 -32.76
CA ILE A 562 2.72 -21.73 -33.96
C ILE A 562 3.40 -22.35 -35.16
N CYS A 563 2.62 -22.61 -36.22
CA CYS A 563 3.09 -23.24 -37.44
C CYS A 563 2.84 -22.34 -38.66
N HIS A 564 3.78 -22.31 -39.58
CA HIS A 564 3.63 -21.73 -40.92
C HIS A 564 4.01 -22.73 -42.00
N GLY A 565 3.21 -22.77 -43.07
CA GLY A 565 3.56 -23.44 -44.32
C GLY A 565 4.55 -22.63 -45.17
N ARG A 566 4.97 -23.20 -46.30
CA ARG A 566 5.71 -22.45 -47.32
C ARG A 566 4.83 -21.33 -47.88
N SER A 567 5.39 -20.12 -47.98
CA SER A 567 4.70 -18.94 -48.52
C SER A 567 4.38 -19.01 -50.03
N GLY A 568 4.93 -19.99 -50.76
CA GLY A 568 4.95 -20.00 -52.23
C GLY A 568 5.98 -19.06 -52.87
N HIS A 569 6.54 -18.09 -52.13
CA HIS A 569 7.56 -17.17 -52.64
C HIS A 569 8.98 -17.74 -52.51
N ASP A 570 9.84 -17.46 -53.50
CA ASP A 570 11.19 -18.05 -53.54
C ASP A 570 12.14 -17.60 -52.42
N VAL A 571 12.16 -16.28 -52.15
CA VAL A 571 13.01 -15.68 -51.12
C VAL A 571 12.30 -15.43 -49.80
N LEU A 572 11.03 -15.00 -49.83
CA LEU A 572 10.26 -14.62 -48.66
C LEU A 572 9.47 -15.78 -48.05
N CYS A 573 10.18 -16.81 -47.60
CA CYS A 573 9.55 -18.00 -47.04
C CYS A 573 10.09 -18.32 -45.65
N PRO A 574 9.24 -18.39 -44.60
CA PRO A 574 9.70 -18.68 -43.24
C PRO A 574 10.30 -20.10 -43.12
N VAL A 575 9.72 -21.08 -43.84
CA VAL A 575 10.23 -22.46 -43.88
C VAL A 575 11.64 -22.52 -44.48
N ARG A 576 11.84 -21.94 -45.68
CA ARG A 576 13.15 -21.91 -46.35
C ARG A 576 14.19 -21.15 -45.53
N SER A 577 13.80 -20.04 -44.91
CA SER A 577 14.70 -19.25 -44.06
C SER A 577 15.12 -20.05 -42.83
N MET A 578 14.21 -20.75 -42.18
CA MET A 578 14.54 -21.60 -41.03
C MET A 578 15.45 -22.77 -41.42
N ILE A 579 15.20 -23.42 -42.57
CA ILE A 579 16.08 -24.48 -43.08
C ILE A 579 17.51 -23.98 -43.27
N ARG A 580 17.71 -22.78 -43.85
CA ARG A 580 19.04 -22.16 -43.97
C ARG A 580 19.71 -21.96 -42.62
N ARG A 581 18.98 -21.46 -41.62
CA ARG A 581 19.50 -21.33 -40.25
C ARG A 581 19.92 -22.68 -39.65
N ILE A 582 19.08 -23.69 -39.77
CA ILE A 582 19.33 -25.05 -39.28
C ILE A 582 20.57 -25.66 -39.94
N LEU A 583 20.68 -25.56 -41.26
CA LEU A 583 21.83 -26.09 -42.00
C LEU A 583 23.13 -25.34 -41.64
N HIS A 584 23.07 -24.01 -41.49
CA HIS A 584 24.21 -23.21 -41.04
C HIS A 584 24.70 -23.66 -39.64
N LEU A 585 23.77 -23.88 -38.71
CA LEU A 585 24.10 -24.34 -37.36
C LEU A 585 24.65 -25.77 -37.35
N ARG A 586 24.09 -26.68 -38.15
CA ARG A 586 24.59 -28.05 -38.32
C ARG A 586 26.02 -28.10 -38.84
N GLN A 587 26.33 -27.30 -39.85
CA GLN A 587 27.67 -27.24 -40.45
C GLN A 587 28.75 -26.85 -39.43
N HIS A 588 28.36 -26.20 -38.33
CA HIS A 588 29.25 -25.77 -37.26
C HIS A 588 28.99 -26.51 -35.94
N THR A 589 28.42 -27.72 -36.03
CA THR A 589 28.21 -28.67 -34.90
C THR A 589 27.52 -28.04 -33.67
N ALA A 590 26.62 -27.08 -33.91
CA ALA A 590 25.87 -26.42 -32.85
C ALA A 590 24.92 -27.38 -32.13
N ASN A 591 24.86 -27.28 -30.80
CA ASN A 591 23.97 -28.11 -29.98
C ASN A 591 22.52 -27.59 -29.96
N MET A 592 21.60 -28.40 -29.43
CA MET A 592 20.16 -28.10 -29.35
C MET A 592 19.79 -26.81 -28.58
N HIS A 593 20.66 -26.34 -27.67
CA HIS A 593 20.45 -25.12 -26.91
C HIS A 593 20.98 -23.86 -27.61
N THR A 594 21.62 -24.01 -28.77
CA THR A 594 22.16 -22.88 -29.53
C THR A 594 21.02 -22.01 -30.07
N ILE A 595 21.18 -20.69 -29.95
CA ILE A 595 20.21 -19.70 -30.45
C ILE A 595 20.19 -19.73 -31.99
N ILE A 596 19.00 -19.71 -32.60
CA ILE A 596 18.82 -19.77 -34.07
C ILE A 596 19.48 -18.58 -34.79
N ALA A 597 19.48 -17.42 -34.12
CA ALA A 597 20.12 -16.20 -34.57
C ALA A 597 21.66 -16.27 -34.58
N THR A 598 22.27 -17.39 -34.17
CA THR A 598 23.74 -17.55 -34.11
C THR A 598 24.32 -17.83 -35.48
N TYR A 599 25.31 -17.06 -35.91
CA TYR A 599 26.11 -17.32 -37.10
C TYR A 599 27.58 -17.51 -36.72
N PHE A 600 28.35 -18.15 -37.61
CA PHE A 600 29.74 -18.49 -37.39
C PHE A 600 30.58 -17.80 -38.45
N GLN A 601 31.61 -17.07 -38.03
CA GLN A 601 32.52 -16.34 -38.91
C GLN A 601 33.94 -16.47 -38.35
N ASN A 602 34.89 -16.88 -39.20
CA ASN A 602 36.29 -17.06 -38.84
C ASN A 602 36.48 -17.96 -37.59
N GLY A 603 35.75 -19.08 -37.52
CA GLY A 603 35.81 -20.03 -36.40
C GLY A 603 35.18 -19.55 -35.08
N ARG A 604 34.61 -18.34 -35.04
CA ARG A 604 33.93 -17.80 -33.85
C ARG A 604 32.42 -17.71 -34.08
N HIS A 605 31.66 -17.88 -33.01
CA HIS A 605 30.21 -17.71 -33.02
C HIS A 605 29.82 -16.28 -32.63
N TYR A 606 28.78 -15.77 -33.27
CA TYR A 606 28.18 -14.47 -33.02
C TYR A 606 26.67 -14.61 -33.09
N SER A 607 25.92 -13.74 -32.42
CA SER A 607 24.46 -13.68 -32.55
C SER A 607 24.04 -12.42 -33.30
N VAL A 608 23.03 -12.55 -34.17
CA VAL A 608 22.37 -11.40 -34.78
C VAL A 608 21.76 -10.54 -33.69
N LYS A 609 22.14 -9.26 -33.67
CA LYS A 609 21.71 -8.27 -32.68
C LYS A 609 20.49 -7.51 -33.17
N SER A 610 19.67 -6.99 -32.24
CA SER A 610 18.58 -6.07 -32.60
C SER A 610 19.07 -4.82 -33.34
N ALA A 611 20.30 -4.37 -33.04
CA ALA A 611 20.98 -3.29 -33.75
C ALA A 611 21.29 -3.67 -35.21
N ASP A 612 21.77 -4.89 -35.49
CA ASP A 612 22.04 -5.35 -36.86
C ASP A 612 20.75 -5.32 -37.69
N ILE A 613 19.66 -5.88 -37.14
CA ILE A 613 18.33 -5.88 -37.79
C ILE A 613 17.85 -4.45 -38.08
N THR A 614 17.97 -3.55 -37.10
CA THR A 614 17.56 -2.16 -37.25
C THR A 614 18.37 -1.45 -38.33
N THR A 615 19.68 -1.62 -38.34
CA THR A 615 20.56 -1.03 -39.35
C THR A 615 20.21 -1.52 -40.75
N THR A 616 20.02 -2.83 -40.93
CA THR A 616 19.65 -3.40 -42.24
C THR A 616 18.29 -2.92 -42.73
N LEU A 617 17.27 -2.86 -41.84
CA LEU A 617 15.96 -2.31 -42.19
C LEU A 617 16.06 -0.85 -42.62
N ARG A 618 16.87 -0.03 -41.92
CA ARG A 618 17.07 1.38 -42.25
C ARG A 618 17.78 1.58 -43.58
N GLN A 619 18.81 0.81 -43.86
CA GLN A 619 19.52 0.84 -45.14
C GLN A 619 18.59 0.46 -46.30
N ALA A 620 17.80 -0.60 -46.15
CA ALA A 620 16.83 -0.98 -47.18
C ALA A 620 15.71 0.07 -47.35
N THR A 621 15.26 0.68 -46.26
CA THR A 621 14.28 1.78 -46.30
C THR A 621 14.85 3.02 -46.99
N ALA A 622 16.15 3.32 -46.81
CA ALA A 622 16.80 4.40 -47.55
C ALA A 622 16.86 4.12 -49.05
N ALA A 623 16.99 2.85 -49.45
CA ALA A 623 17.08 2.46 -50.85
C ALA A 623 15.73 2.36 -51.57
N CYS A 624 14.66 1.91 -50.91
CA CYS A 624 13.36 1.63 -51.56
C CYS A 624 12.13 2.02 -50.73
N GLY A 625 12.30 2.74 -49.62
CA GLY A 625 11.21 3.09 -48.70
C GLY A 625 10.47 4.37 -49.03
N ALA A 626 11.09 5.30 -49.76
CA ALA A 626 10.48 6.59 -50.11
C ALA A 626 9.17 6.43 -50.88
N ASP A 627 9.16 5.57 -51.90
CA ASP A 627 7.98 5.25 -52.72
C ASP A 627 6.85 4.58 -51.92
N LEU A 628 7.18 4.02 -50.75
CA LEU A 628 6.25 3.36 -49.86
C LEU A 628 5.81 4.27 -48.69
N GLY A 629 6.29 5.51 -48.62
CA GLY A 629 6.00 6.47 -47.55
C GLY A 629 6.77 6.25 -46.25
N PHE A 630 7.96 5.63 -46.31
CA PHE A 630 8.79 5.34 -45.15
C PHE A 630 10.13 6.07 -45.17
N LEU A 631 10.46 6.70 -44.04
CA LEU A 631 11.81 7.20 -43.77
C LEU A 631 12.62 6.17 -42.97
N PRO A 632 13.95 6.11 -43.11
CA PRO A 632 14.78 5.23 -42.29
C PRO A 632 14.57 5.43 -40.78
N SER A 633 14.30 6.66 -40.32
CA SER A 633 14.01 6.94 -38.90
C SER A 633 12.77 6.23 -38.38
N ASP A 634 11.80 5.92 -39.26
CA ASP A 634 10.51 5.33 -38.90
C ASP A 634 10.59 3.85 -38.52
N VAL A 635 11.66 3.17 -38.95
CA VAL A 635 11.78 1.72 -38.88
C VAL A 635 12.82 1.27 -37.86
N SER A 636 12.53 0.14 -37.22
CA SER A 636 13.45 -0.58 -36.34
C SER A 636 13.12 -2.06 -36.31
N ALA A 637 13.92 -2.87 -35.60
CA ALA A 637 13.60 -4.28 -35.33
C ALA A 637 12.15 -4.49 -34.82
N ARG A 638 11.60 -3.53 -34.07
CA ARG A 638 10.21 -3.58 -33.56
C ARG A 638 9.15 -3.46 -34.64
N SER A 639 9.49 -2.99 -35.84
CA SER A 639 8.57 -2.80 -36.97
C SER A 639 8.10 -4.13 -37.57
N LEU A 640 8.85 -5.22 -37.41
CA LEU A 640 8.57 -6.51 -38.08
C LEU A 640 7.27 -7.14 -37.60
N ARG A 641 7.07 -7.17 -36.27
CA ARG A 641 5.82 -7.66 -35.67
C ARG A 641 4.60 -6.84 -36.10
N ALA A 642 4.76 -5.52 -36.18
CA ALA A 642 3.70 -4.64 -36.67
C ALA A 642 3.43 -4.88 -38.16
N GLY A 643 4.47 -5.04 -38.98
CA GLY A 643 4.38 -5.34 -40.40
C GLY A 643 3.62 -6.63 -40.68
N GLY A 644 3.97 -7.73 -39.99
CA GLY A 644 3.28 -9.02 -40.17
C GLY A 644 1.81 -8.97 -39.80
N ALA A 645 1.46 -8.32 -38.68
CA ALA A 645 0.08 -8.14 -38.28
C ALA A 645 -0.72 -7.23 -39.24
N MET A 646 -0.08 -6.16 -39.73
CA MET A 646 -0.67 -5.27 -40.72
C MET A 646 -0.93 -6.00 -42.04
N ALA A 647 -0.01 -6.89 -42.46
CA ALA A 647 -0.20 -7.69 -43.66
C ALA A 647 -1.41 -8.64 -43.54
N LEU A 648 -1.55 -9.34 -42.42
CA LEU A 648 -2.72 -10.20 -42.17
C LEU A 648 -4.02 -9.39 -42.15
N PHE A 649 -4.00 -8.22 -41.50
CA PHE A 649 -5.15 -7.33 -41.45
C PHE A 649 -5.55 -6.79 -42.84
N CYS A 650 -4.59 -6.36 -43.65
CA CYS A 650 -4.83 -5.98 -45.05
C CYS A 650 -5.35 -7.15 -45.91
N SER A 651 -5.07 -8.39 -45.52
CA SER A 651 -5.59 -9.59 -46.17
C SER A 651 -6.96 -10.03 -45.63
N ASN A 652 -7.65 -9.17 -44.87
CA ASN A 652 -8.96 -9.44 -44.25
C ASN A 652 -8.97 -10.67 -43.33
N VAL A 653 -7.82 -11.02 -42.72
CA VAL A 653 -7.79 -12.03 -41.66
C VAL A 653 -8.48 -11.46 -40.43
N ASP A 654 -9.35 -12.26 -39.80
CA ASP A 654 -10.13 -11.80 -38.68
C ASP A 654 -9.25 -11.41 -37.49
N ARG A 655 -9.81 -10.51 -36.68
CA ARG A 655 -9.15 -9.92 -35.52
C ARG A 655 -8.63 -10.97 -34.53
N ASP A 656 -9.43 -12.01 -34.28
CA ASP A 656 -9.15 -13.00 -33.23
C ASP A 656 -8.05 -13.95 -33.68
N THR A 657 -8.00 -14.30 -34.96
CA THR A 657 -6.91 -15.05 -35.58
C THR A 657 -5.60 -14.27 -35.54
N ILE A 658 -5.61 -12.97 -35.83
CA ILE A 658 -4.40 -12.13 -35.71
C ILE A 658 -3.97 -12.05 -34.23
N GLN A 659 -4.92 -11.93 -33.30
CA GLN A 659 -4.63 -11.99 -31.87
C GLN A 659 -4.02 -13.33 -31.45
N LEU A 660 -4.51 -14.44 -31.98
CA LEU A 660 -4.02 -15.79 -31.73
C LEU A 660 -2.58 -15.96 -32.25
N ILE A 661 -2.32 -15.64 -33.52
CA ILE A 661 -0.98 -15.74 -34.14
C ILE A 661 0.01 -14.81 -33.43
N GLY A 662 -0.41 -13.57 -33.17
CA GLY A 662 0.42 -12.60 -32.49
C GLY A 662 0.53 -12.83 -30.99
N ARG A 663 -0.29 -13.69 -30.38
CA ARG A 663 -0.29 -13.98 -28.94
C ARG A 663 -0.62 -12.73 -28.11
N TRP A 664 -1.62 -11.96 -28.54
CA TRP A 664 -2.15 -10.79 -27.81
C TRP A 664 -3.36 -11.20 -26.97
N LYS A 665 -3.37 -10.83 -25.68
CA LYS A 665 -4.49 -11.11 -24.75
C LYS A 665 -5.52 -9.96 -24.66
N SER A 666 -5.30 -8.86 -25.37
CA SER A 666 -6.14 -7.66 -25.31
C SER A 666 -6.00 -6.81 -26.57
N ASP A 667 -6.71 -5.68 -26.60
CA ASP A 667 -6.68 -4.63 -27.63
C ASP A 667 -5.28 -4.00 -27.84
N ALA A 668 -4.26 -4.47 -27.13
CA ALA A 668 -2.86 -4.12 -27.36
C ALA A 668 -2.43 -4.31 -28.83
N MET A 669 -3.04 -5.24 -29.57
CA MET A 669 -2.84 -5.40 -31.01
C MET A 669 -3.15 -4.13 -31.80
N LEU A 670 -4.17 -3.34 -31.42
CA LEU A 670 -4.55 -2.11 -32.15
C LEU A 670 -3.42 -1.06 -32.16
N ARG A 671 -2.45 -1.16 -31.25
CA ARG A 671 -1.25 -0.30 -31.27
C ARG A 671 -0.26 -0.65 -32.39
N TYR A 672 -0.37 -1.85 -32.96
CA TYR A 672 0.46 -2.35 -34.04
C TYR A 672 -0.19 -2.15 -35.42
N LEU A 673 -1.49 -1.86 -35.47
CA LEU A 673 -2.23 -1.53 -36.69
C LEU A 673 -2.23 -0.02 -36.93
N HIS A 674 -2.23 0.38 -38.20
CA HIS A 674 -2.18 1.79 -38.59
C HIS A 674 -3.27 2.11 -39.61
N VAL A 675 -4.13 3.07 -39.26
CA VAL A 675 -5.21 3.57 -40.12
C VAL A 675 -4.71 4.27 -41.39
N GLN A 676 -3.42 4.60 -41.46
CA GLN A 676 -2.81 5.23 -42.63
C GLN A 676 -2.55 4.24 -43.78
N ALA A 677 -2.81 2.94 -43.59
CA ALA A 677 -2.65 1.96 -44.66
C ALA A 677 -3.77 2.11 -45.70
N GLN A 678 -3.40 2.62 -46.87
CA GLN A 678 -4.31 2.91 -47.98
C GLN A 678 -5.21 1.72 -48.39
N PRO A 679 -4.74 0.45 -48.45
CA PRO A 679 -5.59 -0.68 -48.83
C PRO A 679 -6.80 -0.90 -47.92
N VAL A 680 -6.66 -0.60 -46.62
CA VAL A 680 -7.75 -0.76 -45.65
C VAL A 680 -8.77 0.37 -45.81
N MET A 681 -8.29 1.60 -45.98
CA MET A 681 -9.15 2.78 -45.97
C MET A 681 -9.92 2.99 -47.29
N GLN A 682 -9.43 2.44 -48.40
CA GLN A 682 -9.99 2.70 -49.74
C GLN A 682 -11.46 2.29 -49.89
N GLY A 683 -11.91 1.25 -49.18
CA GLY A 683 -13.28 0.72 -49.29
C GLY A 683 -14.31 1.37 -48.36
N PHE A 684 -13.89 2.05 -47.28
CA PHE A 684 -14.81 2.48 -46.22
C PHE A 684 -15.82 3.53 -46.68
N ALA A 685 -15.42 4.48 -47.53
CA ALA A 685 -16.36 5.49 -48.03
C ALA A 685 -17.54 4.88 -48.79
N SER A 686 -17.26 3.86 -49.63
CA SER A 686 -18.30 3.12 -50.36
C SER A 686 -19.21 2.33 -49.41
N MET A 687 -18.63 1.62 -48.44
CA MET A 687 -19.39 0.87 -47.44
C MET A 687 -20.24 1.78 -46.54
N MET A 688 -19.78 2.99 -46.21
CA MET A 688 -20.55 3.96 -45.44
C MET A 688 -21.78 4.48 -46.20
N LEU A 689 -21.69 4.62 -47.52
CA LEU A 689 -22.85 4.94 -48.35
C LEU A 689 -23.85 3.78 -48.39
N GLN A 690 -23.35 2.55 -48.57
CA GLN A 690 -24.21 1.35 -48.61
C GLN A 690 -24.90 1.06 -47.26
N GLY A 691 -24.18 1.23 -46.14
CA GLY A 691 -24.71 0.98 -44.79
C GLY A 691 -25.33 2.20 -44.12
N GLY A 692 -25.28 3.37 -44.77
CA GLY A 692 -25.78 4.64 -44.24
C GLY A 692 -27.28 4.85 -44.38
N GLU A 693 -27.94 4.05 -45.23
CA GLU A 693 -29.40 4.00 -45.36
C GLU A 693 -30.02 3.19 -44.21
N TYR A 694 -29.97 3.72 -43.00
CA TYR A 694 -30.66 3.15 -41.84
C TYR A 694 -31.67 4.14 -41.28
N ALA A 695 -32.82 3.63 -40.85
CA ALA A 695 -33.82 4.39 -40.11
C ALA A 695 -33.73 4.04 -38.63
N ILE A 696 -33.76 5.05 -37.76
CA ILE A 696 -33.90 4.86 -36.32
C ILE A 696 -35.37 4.99 -35.98
N HIS A 697 -35.92 4.08 -35.17
CA HIS A 697 -37.28 4.23 -34.68
C HIS A 697 -37.40 5.55 -33.90
N PRO A 698 -38.29 6.47 -34.33
CA PRO A 698 -38.46 7.73 -33.64
C PRO A 698 -38.92 7.49 -32.20
N GLY A 699 -38.40 8.28 -31.26
CA GLY A 699 -38.93 8.31 -29.89
C GLY A 699 -40.38 8.82 -29.87
N GLN A 700 -41.13 8.54 -28.80
CA GLN A 700 -42.55 8.88 -28.65
C GLN A 700 -42.91 10.38 -28.84
N ASN A 701 -41.91 11.27 -28.88
CA ASN A 701 -42.10 12.72 -29.04
C ASN A 701 -42.03 13.21 -30.50
N LEU A 702 -41.77 12.33 -31.47
CA LEU A 702 -41.80 12.68 -32.89
C LEU A 702 -43.22 12.49 -33.42
N VAL A 703 -44.02 13.56 -33.31
CA VAL A 703 -45.35 13.64 -33.93
C VAL A 703 -45.14 13.86 -35.43
N PRO A 704 -45.75 13.05 -36.33
CA PRO A 704 -45.67 13.28 -37.76
C PRO A 704 -46.25 14.67 -38.07
N MET A 705 -45.43 15.56 -38.63
CA MET A 705 -45.97 16.73 -39.31
C MET A 705 -46.54 16.23 -40.64
N TYR A 706 -47.86 16.20 -40.73
CA TYR A 706 -48.61 15.96 -41.96
C TYR A 706 -48.43 17.11 -42.93
#